data_AF-N9MBM9-F1
#
_entry.id   AF-N9MBM9-F1
#
_cell.length_a   1.000
_cell.length_b   1.000
_cell.length_c   1.000
_cell.angle_alpha   90.00
_cell.angle_beta   90.00
_cell.angle_gamma   90.00
#
_symmetry.space_group_name_H-M   'P 1'
#
loop_
_entity.id
_entity.type
_entity.pdbx_description
1 polymer ?
#
loop_
_entity_poly.entity_id
_entity_poly.type
_entity_poly.pdbx_seq_one_letter_code
_entity_poly.pdbx_strand_id
1 'polypeptide(L)'
;MTNFREQGKKLLAYNYMVVPIKQGEKRPALKDWQDARITATDLLKYPNCGIGVLTGQGQFPICAVDIDVLDEALAEDYAEWCRDNLGVSCERVGKAPKMLMVYRAEEANWGKSTSAWFAAPEESQKPFKEMVKQRLEVLGRGQQFVAYHVHPDTGKPYEWVDFFGGLTEFSAETLPVVTKEQIAAAVEKFEEMAQKHGLVRVKNSKAKVGTLTSSELEDEDDILMNTTMPIGWEIGDAKKYLEYIDNEDFETWLRVGMSLHHEFNGSDEALNLWDEWSATASNYSSTDDLGYRWSTFSQTGSSIVTAHWLLKTGRESKQEKVRAEKRQALADVKKLIASCEDTQELLQKIAKEAGQIAGTDLALRAELSGLIRKQFKQISDVGLTTREINIAMGGKKVQVAFDDSKKLPMTEFGNASRMLDKYGNEIMFVAETGNWYRWNSVYWEPCVNMVIEQYAKQTVLSLGDEAKKIDDDAQRAEFYQFCAASQKAYMVTNMVRLAQSDPRVLVPIKELDSDLYLLGCANGAVDLRTGDLVPPSQDLLITYSTGVEYNPKAKCPLFKKTVLEAFHNDQEMADFFQRLMGYAILGNPKENLIVIPFGDGSNGKSTVLTTVFKALGDYAKMTPAETFLGEGKSSAGGAREDLLRLRGARFVYVGEPDENKEMKEGLVKSMTGGESIIARGLYSKVSVEFTPTWTVVMPTNHKPIIKGGDHGIWRRLMMVPFTRNYDKDTTVKKDPSRSEKLKGELQGVLAWLVQGALEYQQHGLNEPKKTKEAREEYREDMDLLSDWIRECCEEGDFRETSQNLWLSWQQYAEARKELRYIPTARALGRRLASRYSLVRSTGGKRFFTGLRVVVDPLSADFTETK
;
A
#
# COMPACT_ATOMS: atom_id res chain seq x y z
N MET A 1 22.45 -27.82 -1.04
CA MET A 1 21.65 -28.69 -0.16
C MET A 1 20.91 -27.81 0.82
N THR A 2 19.65 -27.50 0.50
CA THR A 2 18.77 -26.65 1.31
C THR A 2 18.33 -27.44 2.53
N ASN A 3 18.66 -26.94 3.71
CA ASN A 3 18.50 -27.68 4.96
C ASN A 3 17.03 -27.59 5.41
N PHE A 4 16.36 -28.73 5.58
CA PHE A 4 15.03 -28.87 6.20
C PHE A 4 14.88 -28.01 7.46
N ARG A 5 16.00 -27.83 8.18
CA ARG A 5 16.11 -27.01 9.39
C ARG A 5 15.90 -25.51 9.18
N GLU A 6 16.34 -24.93 8.07
CA GLU A 6 16.30 -23.47 7.87
C GLU A 6 14.99 -23.03 7.21
N GLN A 7 14.64 -23.66 6.07
CA GLN A 7 13.40 -23.36 5.36
C GLN A 7 12.18 -23.85 6.15
N GLY A 8 12.26 -25.01 6.82
CA GLY A 8 11.17 -25.53 7.65
C GLY A 8 10.86 -24.62 8.85
N LYS A 9 11.87 -23.97 9.45
CA LYS A 9 11.65 -22.98 10.52
C LYS A 9 10.88 -21.77 10.04
N LYS A 10 11.24 -21.24 8.86
CA LYS A 10 10.55 -20.09 8.26
C LYS A 10 9.10 -20.43 7.95
N LEU A 11 8.86 -21.58 7.32
CA LEU A 11 7.51 -22.02 6.97
C LEU A 11 6.63 -22.24 8.21
N LEU A 12 7.17 -22.85 9.28
CA LEU A 12 6.44 -22.96 10.55
C LEU A 12 6.13 -21.61 11.18
N ALA A 13 7.06 -20.64 11.13
CA ALA A 13 6.83 -19.28 11.62
C ALA A 13 5.77 -18.52 10.81
N TYR A 14 5.57 -18.93 9.55
CA TYR A 14 4.57 -18.41 8.62
C TYR A 14 3.28 -19.24 8.60
N ASN A 15 3.07 -20.07 9.63
CA ASN A 15 1.88 -20.88 9.85
C ASN A 15 1.61 -21.97 8.78
N TYR A 16 2.63 -22.38 8.03
CA TYR A 16 2.52 -23.59 7.21
C TYR A 16 2.78 -24.84 8.05
N MET A 17 2.00 -25.87 7.80
CA MET A 17 2.20 -27.19 8.38
C MET A 17 3.11 -28.02 7.47
N VAL A 18 4.29 -28.41 7.97
CA VAL A 18 5.32 -29.08 7.16
C VAL A 18 5.56 -30.53 7.56
N VAL A 19 6.00 -31.35 6.59
CA VAL A 19 6.41 -32.75 6.78
C VAL A 19 7.75 -33.07 6.08
N PRO A 20 8.61 -33.93 6.66
CA PRO A 20 9.87 -34.32 6.06
C PRO A 20 9.63 -35.27 4.89
N ILE A 21 10.24 -34.99 3.75
CA ILE A 21 10.19 -35.83 2.55
C ILE A 21 11.47 -36.65 2.44
N LYS A 22 11.34 -37.96 2.22
CA LYS A 22 12.49 -38.86 2.06
C LYS A 22 13.39 -38.42 0.90
N GLN A 23 14.70 -38.59 1.07
CA GLN A 23 15.66 -38.20 0.04
C GLN A 23 15.45 -39.01 -1.24
N GLY A 24 15.37 -38.33 -2.40
CA GLY A 24 15.17 -38.98 -3.69
C GLY A 24 13.76 -39.53 -3.91
N GLU A 25 12.80 -39.21 -3.04
CA GLU A 25 11.39 -39.60 -3.17
C GLU A 25 10.47 -38.38 -3.08
N LYS A 26 9.19 -38.56 -3.43
CA LYS A 26 8.11 -37.58 -3.20
C LYS A 26 7.27 -37.90 -1.95
N ARG A 27 7.70 -38.87 -1.13
CA ARG A 27 6.92 -39.42 0.00
C ARG A 27 7.44 -38.95 1.35
N PRO A 28 6.55 -38.70 2.33
CA PRO A 28 6.96 -38.36 3.68
C PRO A 28 7.79 -39.46 4.37
N ALA A 29 8.70 -39.04 5.25
CA ALA A 29 9.55 -39.93 6.04
C ALA A 29 8.86 -40.46 7.31
N LEU A 30 7.72 -39.87 7.68
CA LEU A 30 6.92 -40.22 8.85
C LEU A 30 5.85 -41.27 8.51
N LYS A 31 5.48 -42.08 9.51
CA LYS A 31 4.20 -42.82 9.53
C LYS A 31 3.10 -41.85 9.96
N ASP A 32 1.89 -42.05 9.46
CA ASP A 32 0.70 -41.23 9.78
C ASP A 32 0.96 -39.73 9.58
N TRP A 33 1.67 -39.42 8.49
CA TRP A 33 2.17 -38.07 8.19
C TRP A 33 1.05 -37.07 7.91
N GLN A 34 -0.13 -37.57 7.54
CA GLN A 34 -1.32 -36.77 7.26
C GLN A 34 -1.72 -35.94 8.48
N ASP A 35 -1.58 -36.48 9.69
CA ASP A 35 -1.97 -35.79 10.93
C ASP A 35 -0.76 -35.30 11.73
N ALA A 36 0.44 -35.43 11.18
CA ALA A 36 1.66 -34.98 11.84
C ALA A 36 1.63 -33.46 12.13
N ARG A 37 2.08 -33.09 13.33
CA ARG A 37 2.24 -31.70 13.78
C ARG A 37 3.70 -31.46 14.17
N ILE A 38 4.53 -31.16 13.17
CA ILE A 38 5.96 -30.96 13.35
C ILE A 38 6.24 -29.60 13.95
N THR A 39 7.01 -29.59 15.04
CA THR A 39 7.44 -28.34 15.68
C THR A 39 8.86 -27.95 15.26
N ALA A 40 9.30 -26.74 15.58
CA ALA A 40 10.65 -26.27 15.30
C ALA A 40 11.75 -27.17 15.93
N THR A 41 11.42 -27.86 17.02
CA THR A 41 12.32 -28.80 17.71
C THR A 41 12.46 -30.11 16.95
N ASP A 42 11.41 -30.57 16.27
CA ASP A 42 11.39 -31.80 15.49
C ASP A 42 12.17 -31.71 14.18
N LEU A 43 12.38 -30.49 13.66
CA LEU A 43 13.17 -30.26 12.45
C LEU A 43 14.61 -30.79 12.54
N LEU A 44 15.17 -30.87 13.75
CA LEU A 44 16.52 -31.41 13.99
C LEU A 44 16.62 -32.92 13.75
N LYS A 45 15.49 -33.64 13.80
CA LYS A 45 15.43 -35.10 13.64
C LYS A 45 15.53 -35.54 12.17
N TYR A 46 15.42 -34.61 11.21
CA TYR A 46 15.35 -34.90 9.77
C TYR A 46 16.35 -34.05 8.93
N PRO A 47 17.66 -34.10 9.22
CA PRO A 47 18.64 -33.18 8.64
C PRO A 47 18.85 -33.27 7.12
N ASN A 48 18.39 -34.37 6.49
CA ASN A 48 18.60 -34.66 5.05
C ASN A 48 17.28 -34.85 4.28
N CYS A 49 16.14 -34.49 4.87
CA CYS A 49 14.84 -34.60 4.21
C CYS A 49 14.51 -33.34 3.39
N GLY A 50 13.71 -33.50 2.34
CA GLY A 50 13.03 -32.36 1.70
C GLY A 50 11.86 -31.88 2.55
N ILE A 51 11.23 -30.78 2.15
CA ILE A 51 10.07 -30.20 2.83
C ILE A 51 8.81 -30.42 2.00
N GLY A 52 7.81 -31.05 2.60
CA GLY A 52 6.43 -31.10 2.12
C GLY A 52 5.54 -30.16 2.94
N VAL A 53 4.48 -29.64 2.33
CA VAL A 53 3.46 -28.82 2.99
C VAL A 53 2.15 -29.60 2.98
N LEU A 54 1.54 -29.75 4.15
CA LEU A 54 0.24 -30.38 4.33
C LEU A 54 -0.88 -29.46 3.84
N THR A 55 -1.86 -30.04 3.16
CA THR A 55 -2.98 -29.30 2.56
C THR A 55 -4.30 -29.58 3.30
N GLY A 56 -5.23 -28.63 3.23
CA GLY A 56 -6.62 -28.72 3.67
C GLY A 56 -6.89 -28.78 5.17
N GLN A 57 -5.89 -28.50 6.01
CA GLN A 57 -6.01 -28.55 7.47
C GLN A 57 -5.18 -27.47 8.17
N GLY A 58 -5.47 -27.24 9.45
CA GLY A 58 -4.85 -26.19 10.25
C GLY A 58 -5.68 -24.89 10.29
N GLN A 59 -5.17 -23.90 11.02
CA GLN A 59 -5.83 -22.59 11.17
C GLN A 59 -5.92 -21.81 9.85
N PHE A 60 -4.94 -22.00 8.97
CA PHE A 60 -4.88 -21.42 7.63
C PHE A 60 -4.70 -22.55 6.61
N PRO A 61 -5.78 -23.27 6.26
CA PRO A 61 -5.70 -24.49 5.48
C PRO A 61 -5.20 -24.20 4.06
N ILE A 62 -4.10 -24.87 3.66
CA ILE A 62 -3.50 -24.67 2.34
C ILE A 62 -4.25 -25.48 1.29
N CYS A 63 -4.58 -24.87 0.16
CA CYS A 63 -5.14 -25.49 -1.03
C CYS A 63 -4.11 -25.36 -2.16
N ALA A 64 -3.75 -26.43 -2.85
CA ALA A 64 -2.78 -26.32 -3.95
C ALA A 64 -3.37 -26.86 -5.26
N VAL A 65 -3.38 -26.04 -6.29
CA VAL A 65 -3.79 -26.40 -7.65
C VAL A 65 -2.59 -26.99 -8.37
N ASP A 66 -2.59 -28.31 -8.54
CA ASP A 66 -1.54 -29.09 -9.21
C ASP A 66 -1.98 -29.35 -10.67
N ILE A 67 -1.39 -28.58 -11.58
CA ILE A 67 -1.62 -28.64 -13.02
C ILE A 67 -0.75 -29.79 -13.57
N ASP A 68 -1.28 -31.01 -13.45
CA ASP A 68 -0.61 -32.25 -13.88
C ASP A 68 -0.84 -32.53 -15.38
N VAL A 69 -0.40 -31.59 -16.21
CA VAL A 69 -0.63 -31.54 -17.66
C VAL A 69 0.69 -31.69 -18.41
N LEU A 70 0.66 -32.40 -19.53
CA LEU A 70 1.80 -32.64 -20.43
C LEU A 70 1.80 -31.71 -21.65
N ASP A 71 0.65 -31.13 -21.98
CA ASP A 71 0.51 -30.08 -22.98
C ASP A 71 0.96 -28.73 -22.40
N GLU A 72 2.01 -28.14 -22.98
CA GLU A 72 2.62 -26.90 -22.51
C GLU A 72 1.71 -25.69 -22.70
N ALA A 73 0.97 -25.61 -23.80
CA ALA A 73 0.08 -24.49 -24.08
C ALA A 73 -1.13 -24.51 -23.15
N LEU A 74 -1.72 -25.69 -22.92
CA LEU A 74 -2.81 -25.85 -21.96
C LEU A 74 -2.38 -25.53 -20.52
N ALA A 75 -1.17 -25.95 -20.12
CA ALA A 75 -0.66 -25.68 -18.79
C ALA A 75 -0.47 -24.17 -18.53
N GLU A 76 0.09 -23.44 -19.51
CA GLU A 76 0.30 -21.99 -19.43
C GLU A 76 -1.03 -21.21 -19.47
N ASP A 77 -1.91 -21.52 -20.43
CA ASP A 77 -3.24 -20.88 -20.55
C ASP A 77 -4.06 -21.03 -19.26
N TYR A 78 -4.00 -22.22 -18.64
CA TYR A 78 -4.74 -22.50 -17.42
C TYR A 78 -4.10 -21.86 -16.18
N ALA A 79 -2.76 -21.78 -16.11
CA ALA A 79 -2.07 -21.03 -15.07
C ALA A 79 -2.41 -19.53 -15.13
N GLU A 80 -2.48 -18.95 -16.33
CA GLU A 80 -2.92 -17.57 -16.53
C GLU A 80 -4.37 -17.36 -16.08
N TRP A 81 -5.27 -18.28 -16.43
CA TRP A 81 -6.64 -18.22 -15.93
C TRP A 81 -6.72 -18.27 -14.40
N CYS A 82 -5.91 -19.11 -13.75
CA CYS A 82 -5.84 -19.17 -12.30
C CYS A 82 -5.37 -17.84 -11.69
N ARG A 83 -4.35 -17.18 -12.27
CA ARG A 83 -3.88 -15.86 -11.82
C ARG A 83 -4.98 -14.80 -11.88
N ASP A 84 -5.76 -14.80 -12.96
CA ASP A 84 -6.83 -13.80 -13.18
C ASP A 84 -8.08 -14.04 -12.32
N ASN A 85 -8.40 -15.30 -12.00
CA ASN A 85 -9.69 -15.68 -11.40
C ASN A 85 -9.60 -16.17 -9.96
N LEU A 86 -8.47 -16.78 -9.57
CA LEU A 86 -8.20 -17.26 -8.20
C LEU A 86 -7.22 -16.35 -7.46
N GLY A 87 -6.53 -15.47 -8.19
CA GLY A 87 -5.55 -14.53 -7.68
C GLY A 87 -4.11 -14.97 -7.96
N VAL A 88 -3.22 -13.98 -8.06
CA VAL A 88 -1.78 -14.19 -8.22
C VAL A 88 -1.22 -14.77 -6.93
N SER A 89 -0.47 -15.88 -7.03
CA SER A 89 0.08 -16.58 -5.86
C SER A 89 1.45 -17.21 -6.14
N CYS A 90 1.96 -18.02 -5.19
CA CYS A 90 3.23 -18.73 -5.34
C CYS A 90 3.10 -19.88 -6.35
N GLU A 91 4.09 -20.01 -7.24
CA GLU A 91 4.08 -20.92 -8.39
C GLU A 91 5.36 -21.76 -8.40
N ARG A 92 5.22 -23.08 -8.51
CA ARG A 92 6.35 -24.01 -8.39
C ARG A 92 6.37 -25.04 -9.50
N VAL A 93 7.52 -25.16 -10.13
CA VAL A 93 7.80 -26.14 -11.18
C VAL A 93 8.80 -27.19 -10.68
N GLY A 94 8.47 -28.46 -10.88
CA GLY A 94 9.39 -29.58 -10.65
C GLY A 94 9.80 -30.31 -11.92
N LYS A 95 8.82 -30.54 -12.81
CA LYS A 95 9.00 -31.13 -14.13
C LYS A 95 8.06 -30.43 -15.11
N ALA A 96 8.57 -29.40 -15.79
CA ALA A 96 7.83 -28.68 -16.82
C ALA A 96 7.25 -29.65 -17.87
N PRO A 97 6.05 -29.40 -18.42
CA PRO A 97 5.22 -28.20 -18.22
C PRO A 97 4.33 -28.22 -16.96
N LYS A 98 4.45 -29.22 -16.08
CA LYS A 98 3.64 -29.35 -14.87
C LYS A 98 3.97 -28.25 -13.86
N MET A 99 2.93 -27.63 -13.31
CA MET A 99 3.04 -26.49 -12.40
C MET A 99 2.11 -26.66 -11.20
N LEU A 100 2.53 -26.15 -10.04
CA LEU A 100 1.71 -26.11 -8.84
C LEU A 100 1.53 -24.66 -8.38
N MET A 101 0.29 -24.26 -8.10
CA MET A 101 -0.07 -22.94 -7.58
C MET A 101 -0.68 -23.08 -6.19
N VAL A 102 -0.29 -22.23 -5.23
CA VAL A 102 -0.66 -22.38 -3.81
C VAL A 102 -1.67 -21.33 -3.38
N TYR A 103 -2.73 -21.71 -2.67
CA TYR A 103 -3.81 -20.85 -2.18
C TYR A 103 -4.18 -21.20 -0.74
N ARG A 104 -5.06 -20.40 -0.12
CA ARG A 104 -5.68 -20.73 1.17
C ARG A 104 -7.13 -21.16 0.94
N ALA A 105 -7.56 -22.29 1.50
CA ALA A 105 -8.97 -22.68 1.51
C ALA A 105 -9.77 -21.80 2.48
N GLU A 106 -11.04 -21.53 2.16
CA GLU A 106 -11.94 -20.75 3.02
C GLU A 106 -12.29 -21.45 4.35
N GLU A 107 -12.22 -22.78 4.38
CA GLU A 107 -12.55 -23.59 5.55
C GLU A 107 -11.55 -24.74 5.78
N ALA A 108 -11.45 -25.17 7.04
CA ALA A 108 -10.69 -26.35 7.43
C ALA A 108 -11.37 -27.64 6.92
N ASN A 109 -10.64 -28.75 6.93
CA ASN A 109 -11.10 -30.04 6.38
C ASN A 109 -11.43 -29.98 4.89
N TRP A 110 -10.65 -29.18 4.16
CA TRP A 110 -10.85 -28.97 2.73
C TRP A 110 -10.64 -30.24 1.93
N GLY A 111 -11.67 -30.77 1.28
CA GLY A 111 -11.55 -32.01 0.50
C GLY A 111 -10.72 -31.86 -0.77
N LYS A 112 -10.17 -32.97 -1.26
CA LYS A 112 -9.48 -33.04 -2.56
C LYS A 112 -10.50 -32.87 -3.69
N SER A 113 -10.11 -32.09 -4.70
CA SER A 113 -10.87 -31.98 -5.96
C SER A 113 -10.02 -32.46 -7.14
N THR A 114 -10.66 -33.04 -8.14
CA THR A 114 -10.00 -33.51 -9.37
C THR A 114 -10.92 -33.31 -10.56
N SER A 115 -10.39 -32.89 -11.71
CA SER A 115 -11.11 -33.00 -12.98
C SER A 115 -11.25 -34.47 -13.42
N ALA A 116 -12.05 -34.70 -14.45
CA ALA A 116 -11.95 -35.93 -15.22
C ALA A 116 -10.54 -36.11 -15.81
N TRP A 117 -10.20 -37.35 -16.12
CA TRP A 117 -9.00 -37.70 -16.88
C TRP A 117 -9.20 -37.34 -18.35
N PHE A 118 -8.17 -36.74 -18.93
CA PHE A 118 -8.06 -36.44 -20.35
C PHE A 118 -6.85 -37.16 -20.95
N ALA A 119 -6.96 -37.54 -22.21
CA ALA A 119 -5.89 -38.17 -22.98
C ALA A 119 -5.91 -37.63 -24.41
N ALA A 120 -4.77 -37.71 -25.11
CA ALA A 120 -4.74 -37.43 -26.53
C ALA A 120 -5.65 -38.42 -27.29
N PRO A 121 -6.24 -38.03 -28.45
CA PRO A 121 -7.14 -38.90 -29.21
C PRO A 121 -6.56 -40.31 -29.48
N GLU A 122 -5.28 -40.39 -29.81
CA GLU A 122 -4.54 -41.63 -30.07
C GLU A 122 -4.30 -42.50 -28.83
N GLU A 123 -4.29 -41.90 -27.64
CA GLU A 123 -4.15 -42.60 -26.36
C GLU A 123 -5.50 -43.08 -25.81
N SER A 124 -6.60 -42.43 -26.21
CA SER A 124 -7.96 -42.65 -25.67
C SER A 124 -8.50 -44.08 -25.82
N GLN A 125 -7.95 -44.86 -26.76
CA GLN A 125 -8.35 -46.23 -27.05
C GLN A 125 -7.51 -47.29 -26.30
N LYS A 126 -6.42 -46.89 -25.63
CA LYS A 126 -5.57 -47.82 -24.89
C LYS A 126 -6.21 -48.22 -23.55
N PRO A 127 -5.86 -49.40 -22.99
CA PRO A 127 -6.26 -49.77 -21.64
C PRO A 127 -5.87 -48.69 -20.62
N PHE A 128 -6.74 -48.39 -19.65
CA PHE A 128 -6.54 -47.29 -18.69
C PHE A 128 -5.18 -47.30 -17.97
N LYS A 129 -4.60 -48.49 -17.73
CA LYS A 129 -3.29 -48.66 -17.08
C LYS A 129 -2.10 -48.32 -17.98
N GLU A 130 -2.27 -48.39 -19.30
CA GLU A 130 -1.24 -48.16 -20.31
C GLU A 130 -1.39 -46.80 -21.01
N MET A 131 -2.53 -46.14 -20.82
CA MET A 131 -2.87 -44.83 -21.36
C MET A 131 -2.08 -43.70 -20.70
N VAL A 132 -1.45 -42.85 -21.52
CA VAL A 132 -0.92 -41.56 -21.08
C VAL A 132 -2.09 -40.60 -20.88
N LYS A 133 -2.32 -40.21 -19.62
CA LYS A 133 -3.47 -39.41 -19.18
C LYS A 133 -3.03 -38.28 -18.28
N GLN A 134 -3.81 -37.20 -18.28
CA GLN A 134 -3.58 -35.96 -17.55
C GLN A 134 -4.87 -35.45 -16.93
N ARG A 135 -4.77 -34.68 -15.85
CA ARG A 135 -5.91 -34.05 -15.18
C ARG A 135 -5.45 -32.88 -14.31
N LEU A 136 -6.41 -32.05 -13.92
CA LEU A 136 -6.21 -31.10 -12.83
C LEU A 136 -6.44 -31.81 -11.49
N GLU A 137 -5.54 -31.59 -10.53
CA GLU A 137 -5.76 -31.95 -9.13
C GLU A 137 -5.70 -30.71 -8.25
N VAL A 138 -6.65 -30.59 -7.32
CA VAL A 138 -6.63 -29.58 -6.27
C VAL A 138 -6.45 -30.31 -4.94
N LEU A 139 -5.28 -30.14 -4.35
CA LEU A 139 -4.83 -30.84 -3.16
C LEU A 139 -5.52 -30.25 -1.93
N GLY A 140 -6.14 -31.12 -1.14
CA GLY A 140 -6.83 -30.83 0.10
C GLY A 140 -6.33 -31.72 1.24
N ARG A 141 -7.16 -31.97 2.23
CA ARG A 141 -6.88 -32.78 3.41
C ARG A 141 -6.43 -34.19 3.01
N GLY A 142 -5.53 -34.75 3.83
CA GLY A 142 -4.91 -36.05 3.58
C GLY A 142 -3.84 -36.03 2.48
N GLN A 143 -3.50 -34.86 1.92
CA GLN A 143 -2.48 -34.70 0.88
C GLN A 143 -1.35 -33.76 1.31
N GLN A 144 -0.24 -33.82 0.56
CA GLN A 144 0.87 -32.88 0.67
C GLN A 144 1.48 -32.61 -0.71
N PHE A 145 2.12 -31.46 -0.87
CA PHE A 145 3.03 -31.22 -1.99
C PHE A 145 4.44 -30.91 -1.51
N VAL A 146 5.43 -31.29 -2.32
CA VAL A 146 6.84 -31.05 -2.01
C VAL A 146 7.20 -29.59 -2.29
N ALA A 147 7.39 -28.78 -1.27
CA ALA A 147 7.75 -27.37 -1.40
C ALA A 147 9.24 -27.18 -1.75
N TYR A 148 10.13 -27.93 -1.11
CA TYR A 148 11.59 -27.82 -1.31
C TYR A 148 12.26 -29.19 -1.26
N HIS A 149 12.72 -29.69 -2.42
CA HIS A 149 13.53 -30.92 -2.52
C HIS A 149 14.17 -31.05 -3.91
N VAL A 150 14.86 -32.15 -4.18
CA VAL A 150 15.25 -32.59 -5.52
C VAL A 150 14.15 -33.47 -6.11
N HIS A 151 13.65 -33.14 -7.28
CA HIS A 151 12.63 -33.91 -7.98
C HIS A 151 13.23 -35.22 -8.51
N PRO A 152 12.64 -36.40 -8.21
CA PRO A 152 13.27 -37.70 -8.47
C PRO A 152 13.46 -38.01 -9.95
N ASP A 153 12.53 -37.61 -10.82
CA ASP A 153 12.60 -37.94 -12.25
C ASP A 153 13.52 -37.00 -13.04
N THR A 154 13.77 -35.79 -12.53
CA THR A 154 14.57 -34.76 -13.25
C THR A 154 15.95 -34.60 -12.65
N GLY A 155 16.16 -35.04 -11.40
CA GLY A 155 17.41 -34.83 -10.66
C GLY A 155 17.70 -33.37 -10.30
N LYS A 156 16.77 -32.45 -10.59
CA LYS A 156 16.89 -31.01 -10.33
C LYS A 156 16.06 -30.59 -9.11
N PRO A 157 16.45 -29.54 -8.38
CA PRO A 157 15.61 -28.96 -7.33
C PRO A 157 14.25 -28.51 -7.87
N TYR A 158 13.21 -28.58 -7.04
CA TYR A 158 11.99 -27.83 -7.30
C TYR A 158 12.30 -26.33 -7.28
N GLU A 159 11.73 -25.60 -8.23
CA GLU A 159 11.96 -24.17 -8.43
C GLU A 159 10.65 -23.40 -8.25
N TRP A 160 10.70 -22.33 -7.47
CA TRP A 160 9.62 -21.35 -7.38
C TRP A 160 9.86 -20.33 -8.49
N VAL A 161 8.93 -20.26 -9.45
CA VAL A 161 9.04 -19.46 -10.67
C VAL A 161 8.22 -18.17 -10.59
N ASP A 162 7.46 -18.00 -9.50
CA ASP A 162 6.74 -16.78 -9.20
C ASP A 162 7.69 -15.59 -8.95
N PHE A 163 7.17 -14.38 -9.18
CA PHE A 163 7.91 -13.12 -8.98
C PHE A 163 8.37 -12.91 -7.52
N PHE A 164 7.78 -13.62 -6.57
CA PHE A 164 7.91 -13.32 -5.16
C PHE A 164 8.99 -14.13 -4.44
N GLY A 165 9.46 -15.24 -5.03
CA GLY A 165 10.50 -16.09 -4.44
C GLY A 165 9.96 -17.28 -3.63
N GLY A 166 8.68 -17.63 -3.78
CA GLY A 166 8.06 -18.81 -3.19
C GLY A 166 7.58 -18.66 -1.74
N LEU A 167 7.23 -19.80 -1.11
CA LEU A 167 6.51 -19.83 0.17
C LEU A 167 7.28 -19.28 1.38
N THR A 168 8.60 -19.11 1.29
CA THR A 168 9.39 -18.51 2.38
C THR A 168 9.27 -16.99 2.46
N GLU A 169 8.53 -16.35 1.57
CA GLU A 169 8.34 -14.90 1.52
C GLU A 169 6.93 -14.46 1.98
N PHE A 170 5.99 -15.39 2.16
CA PHE A 170 4.60 -15.09 2.59
C PHE A 170 4.14 -15.93 3.76
N SER A 171 3.33 -15.33 4.64
CA SER A 171 2.53 -16.08 5.61
C SER A 171 1.41 -16.86 4.91
N ALA A 172 1.07 -18.04 5.42
CA ALA A 172 -0.12 -18.79 4.97
C ALA A 172 -1.39 -17.94 5.05
N GLU A 173 -1.44 -16.97 5.98
CA GLU A 173 -2.56 -16.04 6.15
C GLU A 173 -2.75 -15.08 4.98
N THR A 174 -1.66 -14.71 4.28
CA THR A 174 -1.67 -13.69 3.23
C THR A 174 -1.93 -14.25 1.83
N LEU A 175 -1.98 -15.58 1.69
CA LEU A 175 -2.30 -16.23 0.42
C LEU A 175 -3.75 -15.94 -0.01
N PRO A 176 -4.04 -15.81 -1.32
CA PRO A 176 -5.40 -15.61 -1.80
C PRO A 176 -6.32 -16.75 -1.34
N VAL A 177 -7.54 -16.40 -0.93
CA VAL A 177 -8.54 -17.36 -0.45
C VAL A 177 -9.34 -17.89 -1.62
N VAL A 178 -9.49 -19.21 -1.69
CA VAL A 178 -10.33 -19.90 -2.67
C VAL A 178 -11.52 -20.58 -1.99
N THR A 179 -12.70 -20.40 -2.58
CA THR A 179 -13.98 -20.99 -2.16
C THR A 179 -14.28 -22.29 -2.92
N LYS A 180 -15.22 -23.10 -2.42
CA LYS A 180 -15.58 -24.37 -3.08
C LYS A 180 -16.17 -24.12 -4.47
N GLU A 181 -16.93 -23.04 -4.60
CA GLU A 181 -17.52 -22.58 -5.86
C GLU A 181 -16.44 -22.15 -6.85
N GLN A 182 -15.42 -21.42 -6.40
CA GLN A 182 -14.29 -21.04 -7.26
C GLN A 182 -13.49 -22.26 -7.74
N ILE A 183 -13.28 -23.26 -6.87
CA ILE A 183 -12.60 -24.50 -7.27
C ILE A 183 -13.47 -25.34 -8.20
N ALA A 184 -14.79 -25.40 -8.00
CA ALA A 184 -15.71 -26.05 -8.93
C ALA A 184 -15.65 -25.39 -10.32
N ALA A 185 -15.70 -24.06 -10.37
CA ALA A 185 -15.57 -23.29 -11.61
C ALA A 185 -14.19 -23.48 -12.26
N ALA A 186 -13.12 -23.57 -11.47
CA ALA A 186 -11.77 -23.85 -11.96
C ALA A 186 -11.69 -25.23 -12.63
N VAL A 187 -12.23 -26.27 -11.98
CA VAL A 187 -12.29 -27.62 -12.54
C VAL A 187 -13.10 -27.65 -13.85
N GLU A 188 -14.27 -26.99 -13.89
CA GLU A 188 -15.09 -26.89 -15.09
C GLU A 188 -14.34 -26.18 -16.23
N LYS A 189 -13.68 -25.05 -15.91
CA LYS A 189 -12.90 -24.29 -16.88
C LYS A 189 -11.73 -25.11 -17.44
N PHE A 190 -11.06 -25.88 -16.60
CA PHE A 190 -10.00 -26.78 -17.04
C PHE A 190 -10.52 -27.80 -18.05
N GLU A 191 -11.68 -28.44 -17.78
CA GLU A 191 -12.25 -29.43 -18.70
C GLU A 191 -12.63 -28.81 -20.06
N GLU A 192 -13.14 -27.57 -20.07
CA GLU A 192 -13.42 -26.81 -21.28
C GLU A 192 -12.13 -26.52 -22.07
N MET A 193 -11.09 -26.02 -21.40
CA MET A 193 -9.81 -25.72 -22.03
C MET A 193 -9.13 -26.98 -22.57
N ALA A 194 -9.16 -28.09 -21.82
CA ALA A 194 -8.61 -29.37 -22.25
C ALA A 194 -9.23 -29.86 -23.57
N GLN A 195 -10.56 -29.74 -23.71
CA GLN A 195 -11.26 -30.09 -24.96
C GLN A 195 -10.90 -29.14 -26.10
N LYS A 196 -10.79 -27.83 -25.82
CA LYS A 196 -10.38 -26.82 -26.80
C LYS A 196 -8.97 -27.07 -27.34
N HIS A 197 -8.08 -27.57 -26.49
CA HIS A 197 -6.73 -28.03 -26.84
C HIS A 197 -6.69 -29.43 -27.48
N GLY A 198 -7.85 -30.00 -27.83
CA GLY A 198 -7.97 -31.23 -28.61
C GLY A 198 -7.86 -32.52 -27.80
N LEU A 199 -7.87 -32.46 -26.46
CA LEU A 199 -7.86 -33.64 -25.61
C LEU A 199 -9.25 -34.25 -25.47
N VAL A 200 -9.29 -35.57 -25.36
CA VAL A 200 -10.53 -36.33 -25.22
C VAL A 200 -10.67 -36.82 -23.79
N ARG A 201 -11.86 -36.61 -23.21
CA ARG A 201 -12.21 -37.12 -21.89
C ARG A 201 -12.21 -38.65 -21.88
N VAL A 202 -11.50 -39.25 -20.93
CA VAL A 202 -11.41 -40.70 -20.77
C VAL A 202 -12.76 -41.27 -20.32
N LYS A 203 -13.18 -42.36 -20.98
CA LYS A 203 -14.48 -43.00 -20.73
C LYS A 203 -14.65 -43.37 -19.24
N ASN A 204 -15.83 -43.09 -18.70
CA ASN A 204 -16.21 -43.29 -17.28
C ASN A 204 -15.45 -42.43 -16.25
N SER A 205 -14.61 -41.48 -16.66
CA SER A 205 -14.00 -40.54 -15.73
C SER A 205 -14.95 -39.39 -15.37
N LYS A 206 -15.08 -39.08 -14.07
CA LYS A 206 -15.90 -37.99 -13.54
C LYS A 206 -15.03 -37.04 -12.71
N ALA A 207 -15.33 -35.75 -12.79
CA ALA A 207 -14.84 -34.77 -11.85
C ALA A 207 -15.36 -35.06 -10.44
N LYS A 208 -14.58 -34.71 -9.43
CA LYS A 208 -14.95 -34.75 -8.02
C LYS A 208 -14.53 -33.44 -7.39
N VAL A 209 -15.43 -32.78 -6.66
CA VAL A 209 -15.15 -31.50 -6.00
C VAL A 209 -15.36 -31.70 -4.50
N GLY A 210 -14.36 -31.35 -3.69
CA GLY A 210 -14.46 -31.34 -2.23
C GLY A 210 -14.59 -32.72 -1.55
N THR A 211 -14.18 -33.81 -2.20
CA THR A 211 -14.21 -35.15 -1.58
C THR A 211 -13.05 -35.38 -0.61
N LEU A 212 -13.34 -35.80 0.62
CA LEU A 212 -12.33 -36.29 1.56
C LEU A 212 -11.73 -37.62 1.05
N THR A 213 -10.45 -37.86 1.34
CA THR A 213 -9.75 -39.06 0.86
C THR A 213 -10.33 -40.34 1.46
N SER A 214 -10.45 -41.39 0.65
CA SER A 214 -11.13 -42.66 1.00
C SER A 214 -10.52 -43.45 2.17
N SER A 215 -9.38 -43.03 2.72
CA SER A 215 -8.78 -43.60 3.93
C SER A 215 -9.17 -42.87 5.21
N GLU A 216 -9.98 -41.81 5.13
CA GLU A 216 -10.35 -40.95 6.27
C GLU A 216 -11.86 -40.96 6.53
N LEU A 217 -12.65 -41.74 5.77
CA LEU A 217 -14.06 -42.00 6.13
C LEU A 217 -14.19 -42.93 7.35
N GLU A 218 -13.10 -43.47 7.88
CA GLU A 218 -13.12 -44.40 9.01
C GLU A 218 -12.59 -43.82 10.33
N ASP A 219 -11.81 -42.73 10.37
CA ASP A 219 -11.01 -42.43 11.58
C ASP A 219 -11.13 -41.03 12.22
N GLU A 220 -11.87 -40.05 11.67
CA GLU A 220 -11.97 -38.71 12.31
C GLU A 220 -13.37 -38.19 12.67
N ASP A 221 -14.45 -38.71 12.09
CA ASP A 221 -15.82 -38.31 12.48
C ASP A 221 -16.26 -38.94 13.82
N ASP A 222 -15.47 -39.85 14.39
CA ASP A 222 -15.93 -40.76 15.46
C ASP A 222 -15.63 -40.30 16.90
N ILE A 223 -14.87 -39.20 17.09
CA ILE A 223 -14.49 -38.74 18.45
C ILE A 223 -15.55 -37.79 19.06
N LEU A 224 -16.38 -37.15 18.23
CA LEU A 224 -17.48 -36.27 18.70
C LEU A 224 -18.89 -36.84 18.46
N MET A 225 -19.04 -37.89 17.65
CA MET A 225 -20.35 -38.47 17.30
C MET A 225 -20.78 -39.66 18.17
N ASN A 226 -19.85 -40.26 18.93
CA ASN A 226 -20.14 -41.37 19.85
C ASN A 226 -20.35 -40.92 21.30
N THR A 227 -21.15 -39.87 21.52
CA THR A 227 -21.80 -39.69 22.83
C THR A 227 -22.91 -40.74 22.93
N THR A 228 -22.65 -41.79 23.70
CA THR A 228 -23.58 -42.92 23.95
C THR A 228 -24.81 -42.54 24.79
N MET A 229 -25.09 -41.25 24.96
CA MET A 229 -26.23 -40.74 25.73
C MET A 229 -27.17 -39.96 24.81
N PRO A 230 -28.47 -40.27 24.80
CA PRO A 230 -29.50 -39.47 24.13
C PRO A 230 -29.46 -37.99 24.55
N ILE A 231 -29.86 -37.10 23.65
CA ILE A 231 -29.92 -35.64 23.88
C ILE A 231 -31.06 -35.27 24.84
N GLY A 232 -32.10 -36.11 24.92
CA GLY A 232 -33.30 -35.91 25.73
C GLY A 232 -34.40 -35.15 24.99
N TRP A 233 -34.50 -35.33 23.67
CA TRP A 233 -35.53 -34.68 22.86
C TRP A 233 -36.96 -35.15 23.16
N GLU A 234 -37.92 -34.25 22.97
CA GLU A 234 -39.31 -34.62 22.77
C GLU A 234 -39.57 -34.91 21.28
N ILE A 235 -40.56 -35.75 20.98
CA ILE A 235 -40.91 -36.14 19.59
C ILE A 235 -41.17 -34.93 18.69
N GLY A 236 -41.77 -33.87 19.26
CA GLY A 236 -42.02 -32.61 18.55
C GLY A 236 -40.75 -31.88 18.09
N ASP A 237 -39.61 -32.09 18.76
CA ASP A 237 -38.34 -31.48 18.36
C ASP A 237 -37.70 -32.23 17.20
N ALA A 238 -37.76 -33.56 17.21
CA ALA A 238 -37.29 -34.38 16.09
C ALA A 238 -38.06 -34.05 14.79
N LYS A 239 -39.39 -33.90 14.89
CA LYS A 239 -40.27 -33.57 13.74
C LYS A 239 -39.86 -32.28 13.01
N LYS A 240 -39.43 -31.25 13.74
CA LYS A 240 -38.98 -29.97 13.15
C LYS A 240 -37.75 -30.10 12.27
N TYR A 241 -36.85 -31.03 12.56
CA TYR A 241 -35.63 -31.22 11.76
C TYR A 241 -35.90 -32.11 10.54
N LEU A 242 -36.80 -33.08 10.68
CA LEU A 242 -37.22 -33.97 9.59
C LEU A 242 -37.86 -33.22 8.42
N GLU A 243 -38.52 -32.07 8.65
CA GLU A 243 -39.08 -31.21 7.59
C GLU A 243 -38.05 -30.72 6.55
N TYR A 244 -36.77 -30.70 6.92
CA TYR A 244 -35.69 -30.16 6.09
C TYR A 244 -34.77 -31.26 5.53
N ILE A 245 -34.98 -32.52 5.91
CA ILE A 245 -34.14 -33.65 5.51
C ILE A 245 -34.85 -34.42 4.39
N ASP A 246 -34.11 -34.70 3.33
CA ASP A 246 -34.59 -35.50 2.20
C ASP A 246 -34.75 -36.98 2.61
N ASN A 247 -35.87 -37.58 2.22
CA ASN A 247 -36.20 -38.97 2.49
C ASN A 247 -36.11 -39.88 1.26
N GLU A 248 -35.72 -39.36 0.08
CA GLU A 248 -35.57 -40.17 -1.12
C GLU A 248 -34.27 -40.99 -1.13
N ASP A 249 -33.21 -40.51 -0.46
CA ASP A 249 -31.93 -41.21 -0.34
C ASP A 249 -31.97 -42.30 0.75
N PHE A 250 -31.71 -43.55 0.36
CA PHE A 250 -31.83 -44.72 1.24
C PHE A 250 -30.87 -44.68 2.44
N GLU A 251 -29.66 -44.16 2.27
CA GLU A 251 -28.68 -44.08 3.36
C GLU A 251 -29.08 -43.02 4.39
N THR A 252 -29.53 -41.86 3.92
CA THR A 252 -30.09 -40.78 4.74
C THR A 252 -31.33 -41.25 5.50
N TRP A 253 -32.25 -41.93 4.79
CA TRP A 253 -33.46 -42.52 5.36
C TRP A 253 -33.17 -43.51 6.49
N LEU A 254 -32.19 -44.40 6.29
CA LEU A 254 -31.79 -45.40 7.29
C LEU A 254 -31.14 -44.76 8.52
N ARG A 255 -30.29 -43.74 8.32
CA ARG A 255 -29.63 -42.99 9.40
C ARG A 255 -30.63 -42.18 10.23
N VAL A 256 -31.67 -41.62 9.60
CA VAL A 256 -32.81 -41.01 10.31
C VAL A 256 -33.47 -42.06 11.22
N GLY A 257 -33.79 -43.24 10.71
CA GLY A 257 -34.35 -44.33 11.51
C GLY A 257 -33.48 -44.73 12.70
N MET A 258 -32.19 -44.93 12.49
CA MET A 258 -31.22 -45.27 13.54
C MET A 258 -31.11 -44.18 14.62
N SER A 259 -31.11 -42.91 14.22
CA SER A 259 -31.03 -41.77 15.14
C SER A 259 -32.28 -41.58 15.99
N LEU A 260 -33.48 -41.77 15.41
CA LEU A 260 -34.74 -41.77 16.16
C LEU A 260 -34.82 -42.98 17.11
N HIS A 261 -34.40 -44.15 16.64
CA HIS A 261 -34.35 -45.36 17.46
C HIS A 261 -33.41 -45.21 18.66
N HIS A 262 -32.23 -44.60 18.47
CA HIS A 262 -31.29 -44.32 19.55
C HIS A 262 -31.83 -43.27 20.54
N GLU A 263 -32.33 -42.14 20.04
CA GLU A 263 -32.78 -41.01 20.87
C GLU A 263 -33.98 -41.35 21.74
N PHE A 264 -34.94 -42.09 21.20
CA PHE A 264 -36.20 -42.44 21.86
C PHE A 264 -36.25 -43.88 22.34
N ASN A 265 -35.08 -44.53 22.48
CA ASN A 265 -34.94 -45.88 23.04
C ASN A 265 -35.81 -46.94 22.32
N GLY A 266 -35.97 -46.83 21.00
CA GLY A 266 -36.73 -47.75 20.16
C GLY A 266 -38.25 -47.70 20.35
N SER A 267 -38.80 -46.61 20.91
CA SER A 267 -40.24 -46.49 21.20
C SER A 267 -41.13 -46.60 19.95
N ASP A 268 -42.34 -47.15 20.13
CA ASP A 268 -43.35 -47.22 19.07
C ASP A 268 -43.77 -45.84 18.56
N GLU A 269 -43.71 -44.81 19.41
CA GLU A 269 -44.01 -43.43 19.02
C GLU A 269 -42.95 -42.85 18.06
N ALA A 270 -41.68 -43.20 18.24
CA ALA A 270 -40.60 -42.80 17.33
C ALA A 270 -40.62 -43.60 16.02
N LEU A 271 -41.02 -44.88 16.07
CA LEU A 271 -41.28 -45.67 14.87
C LEU A 271 -42.42 -45.06 14.03
N ASN A 272 -43.51 -44.62 14.68
CA ASN A 272 -44.60 -43.93 13.99
C ASN A 272 -44.15 -42.59 13.39
N LEU A 273 -43.29 -41.82 14.07
CA LEU A 273 -42.73 -40.58 13.49
C LEU A 273 -41.87 -40.88 12.26
N TRP A 274 -41.05 -41.94 12.31
CA TRP A 274 -40.23 -42.34 11.17
C TRP A 274 -41.10 -42.81 10.00
N ASP A 275 -42.18 -43.53 10.28
CA ASP A 275 -43.15 -43.96 9.29
C ASP A 275 -43.92 -42.79 8.64
N GLU A 276 -44.45 -41.86 9.44
CA GLU A 276 -45.11 -40.63 8.96
C GLU A 276 -44.21 -39.83 8.01
N TRP A 277 -42.93 -39.67 8.39
CA TRP A 277 -41.95 -38.97 7.57
C TRP A 277 -41.61 -39.76 6.30
N SER A 278 -41.42 -41.07 6.42
CA SER A 278 -41.10 -41.97 5.28
C SER A 278 -42.23 -42.02 4.26
N ALA A 279 -43.48 -41.97 4.69
CA ALA A 279 -44.66 -41.99 3.82
C ALA A 279 -44.77 -40.77 2.88
N THR A 280 -43.99 -39.71 3.14
CA THR A 280 -43.93 -38.54 2.23
C THR A 280 -42.99 -38.75 1.05
N ALA A 281 -42.15 -39.80 1.06
CA ALA A 281 -41.23 -40.12 -0.03
C ALA A 281 -41.95 -40.77 -1.22
N SER A 282 -41.53 -40.43 -2.43
CA SER A 282 -42.12 -40.97 -3.67
C SER A 282 -41.91 -42.47 -3.86
N ASN A 283 -40.91 -43.05 -3.21
CA ASN A 283 -40.48 -44.45 -3.28
C ASN A 283 -40.90 -45.30 -2.07
N TYR A 284 -41.74 -44.77 -1.17
CA TYR A 284 -42.22 -45.49 0.00
C TYR A 284 -43.09 -46.70 -0.37
N SER A 285 -42.82 -47.86 0.22
CA SER A 285 -43.41 -49.14 -0.21
C SER A 285 -44.41 -49.74 0.79
N SER A 286 -44.05 -49.92 2.07
CA SER A 286 -44.95 -50.43 3.12
C SER A 286 -44.38 -50.27 4.53
N THR A 287 -45.27 -50.23 5.53
CA THR A 287 -44.94 -50.20 6.97
C THR A 287 -44.18 -51.45 7.46
N ASP A 288 -44.36 -52.59 6.78
CA ASP A 288 -43.78 -53.87 7.20
C ASP A 288 -42.25 -53.90 7.02
N ASP A 289 -41.71 -53.21 6.01
CA ASP A 289 -40.27 -53.07 5.80
C ASP A 289 -39.62 -52.18 6.88
N LEU A 290 -40.33 -51.12 7.33
CA LEU A 290 -39.87 -50.26 8.42
C LEU A 290 -39.79 -51.02 9.74
N GLY A 291 -40.84 -51.80 10.07
CA GLY A 291 -40.87 -52.60 11.30
C GLY A 291 -39.73 -53.63 11.35
N TYR A 292 -39.44 -54.29 10.23
CA TYR A 292 -38.28 -55.18 10.13
C TYR A 292 -36.97 -54.43 10.37
N ARG A 293 -36.72 -53.30 9.69
CA ARG A 293 -35.50 -52.51 9.85
C ARG A 293 -35.34 -51.94 11.26
N TRP A 294 -36.42 -51.42 11.84
CA TRP A 294 -36.45 -50.91 13.22
C TRP A 294 -35.99 -51.97 14.22
N SER A 295 -36.46 -53.22 14.05
CA SER A 295 -36.04 -54.34 14.92
C SER A 295 -34.57 -54.75 14.79
N THR A 296 -33.90 -54.33 13.71
CA THR A 296 -32.46 -54.61 13.49
C THR A 296 -31.53 -53.56 14.07
N PHE A 297 -32.04 -52.42 14.56
CA PHE A 297 -31.22 -51.36 15.12
C PHE A 297 -30.81 -51.66 16.56
N SER A 298 -29.56 -51.34 16.92
CA SER A 298 -29.06 -51.52 18.28
C SER A 298 -28.94 -50.19 19.03
N GLN A 299 -29.01 -50.26 20.35
CA GLN A 299 -28.76 -49.12 21.25
C GLN A 299 -27.30 -49.02 21.71
N THR A 300 -26.47 -50.01 21.38
CA THR A 300 -25.07 -50.13 21.81
C THR A 300 -24.20 -50.68 20.67
N GLY A 301 -22.97 -50.17 20.49
CA GLY A 301 -22.03 -50.61 19.44
C GLY A 301 -21.38 -49.45 18.66
N SER A 302 -20.43 -49.78 17.78
CA SER A 302 -19.63 -48.82 16.99
C SER A 302 -20.32 -48.33 15.70
N SER A 303 -21.61 -48.58 15.54
CA SER A 303 -22.40 -48.21 14.34
C SER A 303 -23.66 -47.40 14.70
N ILE A 304 -23.70 -46.83 15.90
CA ILE A 304 -24.83 -46.04 16.36
C ILE A 304 -24.82 -44.69 15.64
N VAL A 305 -25.98 -44.30 15.12
CA VAL A 305 -26.24 -42.95 14.66
C VAL A 305 -27.07 -42.26 15.74
N THR A 306 -26.60 -41.14 16.29
CA THR A 306 -27.29 -40.42 17.38
C THR A 306 -28.10 -39.22 16.85
N ALA A 307 -28.97 -38.61 17.67
CA ALA A 307 -29.70 -37.40 17.29
C ALA A 307 -28.81 -36.20 16.93
N HIS A 308 -27.51 -36.22 17.24
CA HIS A 308 -26.55 -35.22 16.79
C HIS A 308 -26.38 -35.21 15.26
N TRP A 309 -26.54 -36.38 14.62
CA TRP A 309 -26.54 -36.48 13.16
C TRP A 309 -27.76 -35.78 12.55
N LEU A 310 -28.97 -36.03 13.09
CA LEU A 310 -30.21 -35.31 12.71
C LEU A 310 -30.07 -33.80 12.86
N LEU A 311 -29.46 -33.33 13.96
CA LEU A 311 -29.18 -31.90 14.21
C LEU A 311 -28.28 -31.28 13.15
N LYS A 312 -27.19 -31.97 12.81
CA LYS A 312 -26.20 -31.51 11.84
C LYS A 312 -26.83 -31.44 10.44
N THR A 313 -27.37 -32.56 9.97
CA THR A 313 -27.94 -32.68 8.62
C THR A 313 -29.16 -31.78 8.45
N GLY A 314 -30.06 -31.70 9.44
CA GLY A 314 -31.23 -30.82 9.36
C GLY A 314 -30.89 -29.32 9.31
N ARG A 315 -29.79 -28.88 9.94
CA ARG A 315 -29.30 -27.50 9.84
C ARG A 315 -28.63 -27.21 8.50
N GLU A 316 -27.85 -28.14 7.99
CA GLU A 316 -27.15 -28.04 6.71
C GLU A 316 -28.17 -27.91 5.55
N SER A 317 -29.17 -28.80 5.49
CA SER A 317 -30.22 -28.77 4.45
C SER A 317 -31.12 -27.53 4.54
N LYS A 318 -31.38 -27.02 5.75
CA LYS A 318 -32.08 -25.74 5.95
C LYS A 318 -31.28 -24.54 5.42
N GLN A 319 -29.97 -24.53 5.60
CA GLN A 319 -29.10 -23.47 5.05
C GLN A 319 -29.00 -23.54 3.53
N GLU A 320 -29.04 -24.73 2.94
CA GLU A 320 -28.95 -24.95 1.50
C GLU A 320 -30.17 -24.41 0.73
N LYS A 321 -31.40 -24.63 1.26
CA LYS A 321 -32.64 -24.04 0.69
C LYS A 321 -32.59 -22.50 0.68
N VAL A 322 -32.11 -21.87 1.75
CA VAL A 322 -31.97 -20.41 1.85
C VAL A 322 -30.91 -19.87 0.89
N ARG A 323 -29.85 -20.65 0.58
CA ARG A 323 -28.81 -20.27 -0.39
C ARG A 323 -29.30 -20.36 -1.83
N ALA A 324 -30.16 -21.31 -2.16
CA ALA A 324 -30.73 -21.47 -3.51
C ALA A 324 -31.62 -20.27 -3.91
N GLU A 325 -32.46 -19.77 -2.99
CA GLU A 325 -33.33 -18.60 -3.24
C GLU A 325 -32.54 -17.32 -3.52
N LYS A 326 -31.43 -17.10 -2.82
CA LYS A 326 -30.55 -15.94 -3.06
C LYS A 326 -29.84 -15.98 -4.41
N ARG A 327 -29.51 -17.17 -4.91
CA ARG A 327 -28.82 -17.37 -6.20
C ARG A 327 -29.72 -17.02 -7.39
N GLN A 328 -31.01 -17.32 -7.30
CA GLN A 328 -31.99 -16.98 -8.34
C GLN A 328 -32.20 -15.45 -8.43
N ALA A 329 -32.41 -14.79 -7.27
CA ALA A 329 -32.58 -13.34 -7.21
C ALA A 329 -31.35 -12.58 -7.77
N LEU A 330 -30.14 -13.10 -7.53
CA LEU A 330 -28.91 -12.54 -8.08
C LEU A 330 -28.85 -12.61 -9.61
N ALA A 331 -29.26 -13.73 -10.19
CA ALA A 331 -29.28 -13.92 -11.64
C ALA A 331 -30.26 -12.95 -12.33
N ASP A 332 -31.43 -12.75 -11.71
CA ASP A 332 -32.48 -11.88 -12.25
C ASP A 332 -32.04 -10.40 -12.26
N VAL A 333 -31.39 -9.92 -11.20
CA VAL A 333 -30.87 -8.54 -11.18
C VAL A 333 -29.70 -8.32 -12.13
N LYS A 334 -28.80 -9.29 -12.32
CA LYS A 334 -27.75 -9.18 -13.34
C LYS A 334 -28.35 -9.02 -14.74
N LYS A 335 -29.46 -9.71 -15.02
CA LYS A 335 -30.19 -9.59 -16.28
C LYS A 335 -30.86 -8.22 -16.43
N LEU A 336 -31.47 -7.68 -15.36
CA LEU A 336 -32.04 -6.33 -15.36
C LEU A 336 -30.99 -5.25 -15.61
N ILE A 337 -29.80 -5.37 -14.99
CA ILE A 337 -28.69 -4.44 -15.24
C ILE A 337 -28.28 -4.45 -16.71
N ALA A 338 -28.07 -5.64 -17.29
CA ALA A 338 -27.61 -5.77 -18.67
C ALA A 338 -28.63 -5.32 -19.74
N SER A 339 -29.92 -5.37 -19.43
CA SER A 339 -31.01 -5.02 -20.35
C SER A 339 -31.57 -3.62 -20.17
N CYS A 340 -31.06 -2.85 -19.20
CA CYS A 340 -31.52 -1.48 -18.97
C CYS A 340 -30.97 -0.52 -20.04
N GLU A 341 -31.85 0.32 -20.60
CA GLU A 341 -31.51 1.34 -21.60
C GLU A 341 -31.68 2.78 -21.06
N ASP A 342 -32.21 2.95 -19.85
CA ASP A 342 -32.46 4.24 -19.21
C ASP A 342 -31.53 4.45 -18.01
N THR A 343 -30.77 5.56 -18.01
CA THR A 343 -29.80 5.89 -16.96
C THR A 343 -30.43 6.18 -15.61
N GLN A 344 -31.63 6.75 -15.59
CA GLN A 344 -32.36 7.07 -14.37
C GLN A 344 -32.97 5.82 -13.75
N GLU A 345 -33.54 4.91 -14.56
CA GLU A 345 -34.05 3.62 -14.07
C GLU A 345 -32.91 2.72 -13.54
N LEU A 346 -31.77 2.69 -14.24
CA LEU A 346 -30.59 1.94 -13.81
C LEU A 346 -30.09 2.38 -12.42
N LEU A 347 -30.04 3.69 -12.13
CA LEU A 347 -29.50 4.21 -10.87
C LEU A 347 -30.53 4.30 -9.74
N GLN A 348 -31.79 4.64 -10.02
CA GLN A 348 -32.78 4.89 -8.95
C GLN A 348 -33.51 3.62 -8.50
N LYS A 349 -33.60 2.61 -9.37
CA LYS A 349 -34.39 1.41 -9.13
C LYS A 349 -33.53 0.15 -9.16
N ILE A 350 -32.86 -0.14 -10.28
CA ILE A 350 -32.09 -1.38 -10.47
C ILE A 350 -30.86 -1.43 -9.56
N ALA A 351 -30.11 -0.31 -9.44
CA ALA A 351 -28.97 -0.25 -8.52
C ALA A 351 -29.40 -0.45 -7.06
N LYS A 352 -30.54 0.10 -6.65
CA LYS A 352 -31.07 -0.06 -5.29
C LYS A 352 -31.47 -1.51 -5.00
N GLU A 353 -32.11 -2.17 -5.96
CA GLU A 353 -32.47 -3.59 -5.89
C GLU A 353 -31.22 -4.49 -5.84
N ALA A 354 -30.21 -4.20 -6.67
CA ALA A 354 -28.90 -4.84 -6.63
C ALA A 354 -28.21 -4.67 -5.27
N GLY A 355 -28.31 -3.49 -4.68
CA GLY A 355 -27.78 -3.21 -3.34
C GLY A 355 -28.51 -3.94 -2.20
N GLN A 356 -29.81 -4.19 -2.36
CA GLN A 356 -30.60 -4.97 -1.39
C GLN A 356 -30.26 -6.46 -1.46
N ILE A 357 -30.14 -7.01 -2.67
CA ILE A 357 -29.75 -8.42 -2.88
C ILE A 357 -28.32 -8.66 -2.42
N ALA A 358 -27.42 -7.69 -2.65
CA ALA A 358 -26.04 -7.80 -2.23
C ALA A 358 -25.85 -7.79 -0.70
N GLY A 359 -26.73 -7.10 0.03
CA GLY A 359 -26.59 -6.99 1.49
C GLY A 359 -25.18 -6.53 1.88
N THR A 360 -24.61 -7.08 2.95
CA THR A 360 -23.25 -6.72 3.40
C THR A 360 -22.11 -7.43 2.65
N ASP A 361 -22.40 -8.22 1.63
CA ASP A 361 -21.40 -8.96 0.86
C ASP A 361 -20.59 -8.00 -0.05
N LEU A 362 -19.35 -7.75 0.35
CA LEU A 362 -18.45 -6.82 -0.33
C LEU A 362 -18.06 -7.29 -1.73
N ALA A 363 -17.88 -8.60 -1.93
CA ALA A 363 -17.51 -9.16 -3.23
C ALA A 363 -18.67 -9.04 -4.21
N LEU A 364 -19.88 -9.35 -3.75
CA LEU A 364 -21.08 -9.29 -4.56
C LEU A 364 -21.53 -7.85 -4.85
N ARG A 365 -21.34 -6.92 -3.89
CA ARG A 365 -21.49 -5.48 -4.14
C ARG A 365 -20.47 -4.98 -5.16
N ALA A 366 -19.22 -5.41 -5.10
CA ALA A 366 -18.21 -5.00 -6.07
C ALA A 366 -18.53 -5.49 -7.48
N GLU A 367 -18.99 -6.73 -7.62
CA GLU A 367 -19.42 -7.32 -8.89
C GLU A 367 -20.60 -6.54 -9.50
N LEU A 368 -21.67 -6.35 -8.74
CA LEU A 368 -22.87 -5.62 -9.20
C LEU A 368 -22.56 -4.15 -9.48
N SER A 369 -21.72 -3.51 -8.66
CA SER A 369 -21.23 -2.14 -8.88
C SER A 369 -20.49 -2.02 -10.21
N GLY A 370 -19.65 -3.00 -10.55
CA GLY A 370 -18.92 -3.06 -11.81
C GLY A 370 -19.85 -3.21 -13.03
N LEU A 371 -20.87 -4.07 -12.92
CA LEU A 371 -21.86 -4.26 -13.99
C LEU A 371 -22.69 -3.01 -14.25
N ILE A 372 -23.17 -2.34 -13.20
CA ILE A 372 -23.93 -1.08 -13.31
C ILE A 372 -23.07 0.01 -13.97
N ARG A 373 -21.78 0.07 -13.61
CA ARG A 373 -20.82 1.05 -14.16
C ARG A 373 -20.59 0.84 -15.64
N LYS A 374 -20.43 -0.42 -16.03
CA LYS A 374 -20.27 -0.81 -17.43
C LYS A 374 -21.51 -0.46 -18.24
N GLN A 375 -22.70 -0.79 -17.73
CA GLN A 375 -23.95 -0.47 -18.42
C GLN A 375 -24.19 1.05 -18.50
N PHE A 376 -23.99 1.78 -17.41
CA PHE A 376 -24.20 3.24 -17.40
C PHE A 376 -23.29 3.95 -18.41
N LYS A 377 -22.03 3.52 -18.52
CA LYS A 377 -21.10 4.04 -19.53
C LYS A 377 -21.57 3.71 -20.95
N GLN A 378 -22.16 2.53 -21.17
CA GLN A 378 -22.71 2.17 -22.48
C GLN A 378 -23.92 3.02 -22.87
N ILE A 379 -24.78 3.39 -21.92
CA ILE A 379 -25.99 4.19 -22.19
C ILE A 379 -25.66 5.68 -22.35
N SER A 380 -24.78 6.23 -21.49
CA SER A 380 -24.57 7.68 -21.36
C SER A 380 -23.28 8.22 -21.97
N ASP A 381 -22.35 7.35 -22.34
CA ASP A 381 -20.96 7.67 -22.72
C ASP A 381 -20.17 8.46 -21.63
N VAL A 382 -20.73 8.56 -20.42
CA VAL A 382 -20.11 9.20 -19.24
C VAL A 382 -19.75 8.13 -18.22
N GLY A 383 -18.56 8.25 -17.64
CA GLY A 383 -18.10 7.34 -16.58
C GLY A 383 -18.65 7.74 -15.21
N LEU A 384 -19.16 6.77 -14.46
CA LEU A 384 -19.45 6.92 -13.02
C LEU A 384 -18.29 6.42 -12.18
N THR A 385 -18.04 7.12 -11.08
CA THR A 385 -17.07 6.72 -10.06
C THR A 385 -17.60 5.57 -9.20
N THR A 386 -16.70 4.84 -8.53
CA THR A 386 -17.07 3.80 -7.57
C THR A 386 -18.00 4.30 -6.47
N ARG A 387 -17.77 5.54 -6.07
CA ARG A 387 -18.51 6.20 -4.99
C ARG A 387 -19.96 6.47 -5.37
N GLU A 388 -20.22 6.95 -6.58
CA GLU A 388 -21.57 7.29 -7.06
C GLU A 388 -22.46 6.04 -7.19
N ILE A 389 -21.91 4.93 -7.68
CA ILE A 389 -22.65 3.67 -7.77
C ILE A 389 -22.90 3.05 -6.40
N ASN A 390 -21.92 3.14 -5.50
CA ASN A 390 -22.11 2.66 -4.13
C ASN A 390 -23.24 3.42 -3.44
N ILE A 391 -23.37 4.73 -3.67
CA ILE A 391 -24.51 5.54 -3.19
C ILE A 391 -25.83 5.09 -3.85
N ALA A 392 -25.85 4.88 -5.17
CA ALA A 392 -27.04 4.43 -5.90
C ALA A 392 -27.51 3.03 -5.47
N MET A 393 -26.59 2.14 -5.11
CA MET A 393 -26.87 0.84 -4.50
C MET A 393 -27.24 0.91 -3.01
N GLY A 394 -27.55 2.10 -2.48
CA GLY A 394 -27.94 2.30 -1.08
C GLY A 394 -26.78 2.20 -0.08
N GLY A 395 -25.54 2.26 -0.54
CA GLY A 395 -24.34 2.31 0.29
C GLY A 395 -24.21 3.68 0.96
N LYS A 396 -24.56 3.73 2.25
CA LYS A 396 -23.91 4.68 3.18
C LYS A 396 -22.42 4.29 3.29
N LYS A 397 -21.56 5.22 3.75
CA LYS A 397 -20.18 4.91 4.21
C LYS A 397 -20.21 3.54 4.88
N VAL A 398 -19.22 2.67 4.62
CA VAL A 398 -19.04 1.41 5.34
C VAL A 398 -18.85 1.75 6.82
N GLN A 399 -19.97 1.94 7.52
CA GLN A 399 -20.13 1.41 8.84
C GLN A 399 -19.93 -0.09 8.62
N VAL A 400 -18.85 -0.64 9.14
CA VAL A 400 -18.99 -1.93 9.79
C VAL A 400 -19.91 -1.66 10.98
N ALA A 401 -21.20 -1.51 10.70
CA ALA A 401 -22.19 -1.87 11.68
C ALA A 401 -21.96 -3.37 11.79
N PHE A 402 -21.26 -3.78 12.84
CA PHE A 402 -21.68 -5.02 13.47
C PHE A 402 -23.18 -4.87 13.61
N ASP A 403 -23.89 -5.70 12.85
CA ASP A 403 -25.29 -6.04 13.05
C ASP A 403 -25.71 -5.57 14.44
N ASP A 404 -26.65 -4.62 14.56
CA ASP A 404 -27.09 -4.03 15.85
C ASP A 404 -27.58 -5.12 16.85
N SER A 405 -27.57 -6.39 16.42
CA SER A 405 -27.80 -7.61 17.18
C SER A 405 -26.56 -8.39 17.68
N LYS A 406 -25.31 -8.05 17.30
CA LYS A 406 -24.09 -8.76 17.75
C LYS A 406 -23.51 -8.16 19.02
N LYS A 407 -23.69 -8.87 20.14
CA LYS A 407 -23.01 -8.58 21.43
C LYS A 407 -21.49 -8.46 21.21
N LEU A 408 -20.95 -7.25 21.34
CA LEU A 408 -19.49 -7.02 21.31
C LEU A 408 -18.85 -7.75 22.50
N PRO A 409 -17.77 -8.53 22.28
CA PRO A 409 -17.19 -9.37 23.31
C PRO A 409 -16.74 -8.57 24.54
N MET A 410 -16.79 -9.19 25.72
CA MET A 410 -16.32 -8.61 26.99
C MET A 410 -14.80 -8.75 27.13
N THR A 411 -14.05 -8.26 26.15
CA THR A 411 -12.59 -8.38 26.04
C THR A 411 -11.93 -7.07 25.59
N GLU A 412 -10.60 -7.02 25.59
CA GLU A 412 -9.83 -5.89 25.05
C GLU A 412 -10.12 -5.65 23.56
N PHE A 413 -10.35 -6.71 22.77
CA PHE A 413 -10.80 -6.60 21.37
C PHE A 413 -12.18 -5.95 21.24
N GLY A 414 -13.11 -6.30 22.14
CA GLY A 414 -14.43 -5.68 22.18
C GLY A 414 -14.37 -4.23 22.61
N ASN A 415 -13.50 -3.88 23.56
CA ASN A 415 -13.27 -2.48 23.95
C ASN A 415 -12.65 -1.66 22.80
N ALA A 416 -11.65 -2.20 22.09
CA ALA A 416 -11.09 -1.55 20.90
C ALA A 416 -12.16 -1.33 19.83
N SER A 417 -13.02 -2.32 19.59
CA SER A 417 -14.15 -2.19 18.67
C SER A 417 -15.11 -1.08 19.10
N ARG A 418 -15.52 -1.03 20.38
CA ARG A 418 -16.37 0.04 20.94
C ARG A 418 -15.75 1.43 20.75
N MET A 419 -14.45 1.56 21.00
CA MET A 419 -13.74 2.83 20.83
C MET A 419 -13.75 3.26 19.36
N LEU A 420 -13.51 2.34 18.44
CA LEU A 420 -13.48 2.61 17.01
C LEU A 420 -14.87 2.83 16.40
N ASP A 421 -15.91 2.18 16.93
CA ASP A 421 -17.29 2.44 16.52
C ASP A 421 -17.69 3.89 16.85
N LYS A 422 -17.16 4.43 17.97
CA LYS A 422 -17.44 5.78 18.44
C LYS A 422 -16.53 6.84 17.82
N TYR A 423 -15.23 6.57 17.70
CA TYR A 423 -14.21 7.57 17.35
C TYR A 423 -13.43 7.24 16.08
N GLY A 424 -13.60 6.05 15.48
CA GLY A 424 -12.80 5.57 14.35
C GLY A 424 -12.87 6.46 13.11
N ASN A 425 -13.99 7.17 12.91
CA ASN A 425 -14.12 8.14 11.82
C ASN A 425 -13.37 9.47 12.09
N GLU A 426 -12.94 9.73 13.32
CA GLU A 426 -12.26 10.97 13.70
C GLU A 426 -10.75 10.78 13.88
N ILE A 427 -10.25 9.54 13.82
CA ILE A 427 -8.85 9.23 14.09
C ILE A 427 -8.26 8.38 12.96
N MET A 428 -6.96 8.54 12.75
CA MET A 428 -6.17 7.81 11.77
C MET A 428 -4.83 7.45 12.40
N PHE A 429 -4.29 6.27 12.10
CA PHE A 429 -2.99 5.80 12.56
C PHE A 429 -2.07 5.48 11.40
N VAL A 430 -0.84 5.98 11.46
CA VAL A 430 0.17 5.84 10.40
C VAL A 430 1.30 4.96 10.90
N ALA A 431 1.29 3.68 10.50
CA ALA A 431 2.17 2.65 11.05
C ALA A 431 3.66 2.94 10.88
N GLU A 432 4.08 3.51 9.75
CA GLU A 432 5.48 3.79 9.45
C GLU A 432 6.09 4.87 10.35
N THR A 433 5.26 5.76 10.91
CA THR A 433 5.70 6.78 11.87
C THR A 433 5.30 6.48 13.31
N GLY A 434 4.33 5.60 13.51
CA GLY A 434 3.74 5.31 14.83
C GLY A 434 2.89 6.47 15.38
N ASN A 435 2.47 7.40 14.53
CA ASN A 435 1.75 8.61 14.93
C ASN A 435 0.24 8.50 14.65
N TRP A 436 -0.55 9.05 15.58
CA TRP A 436 -1.97 9.26 15.40
C TRP A 436 -2.26 10.63 14.78
N TYR A 437 -3.34 10.70 14.03
CA TYR A 437 -3.91 11.91 13.47
C TYR A 437 -5.39 11.98 13.87
N ARG A 438 -5.91 13.20 13.96
CA ARG A 438 -7.31 13.47 14.22
C ARG A 438 -7.90 14.32 13.11
N TRP A 439 -9.12 14.02 12.69
CA TRP A 439 -9.87 14.86 11.78
C TRP A 439 -10.38 16.10 12.51
N ASN A 440 -9.97 17.29 12.07
CA ASN A 440 -10.40 18.55 12.67
C ASN A 440 -11.60 19.22 11.97
N SER A 441 -12.36 18.44 11.19
CA SER A 441 -13.42 18.89 10.27
C SER A 441 -12.93 19.41 8.91
N VAL A 442 -11.63 19.66 8.74
CA VAL A 442 -11.06 20.22 7.49
C VAL A 442 -9.95 19.35 6.92
N TYR A 443 -8.99 18.94 7.76
CA TYR A 443 -7.84 18.12 7.41
C TYR A 443 -7.44 17.23 8.59
N TRP A 444 -6.49 16.32 8.37
CA TRP A 444 -5.95 15.44 9.40
C TRP A 444 -4.80 16.10 10.14
N GLU A 445 -5.00 16.47 11.39
CA GLU A 445 -3.96 17.10 12.22
C GLU A 445 -3.23 16.05 13.07
N PRO A 446 -1.91 16.17 13.30
CA PRO A 446 -1.19 15.31 14.22
C PRO A 446 -1.83 15.33 15.61
N CYS A 447 -2.07 14.14 16.15
CA CYS A 447 -2.75 13.95 17.43
C CYS A 447 -1.79 13.30 18.44
N VAL A 448 -1.63 13.91 19.61
CA VAL A 448 -0.81 13.33 20.67
C VAL A 448 -1.49 12.10 21.27
N ASN A 449 -0.69 11.10 21.66
CA ASN A 449 -1.19 9.83 22.20
C ASN A 449 -2.14 10.00 23.39
N MET A 450 -1.95 11.03 24.22
CA MET A 450 -2.81 11.32 25.37
C MET A 450 -4.28 11.59 24.99
N VAL A 451 -4.55 12.14 23.80
CA VAL A 451 -5.92 12.37 23.32
C VAL A 451 -6.59 11.04 22.98
N ILE A 452 -5.85 10.12 22.36
CA ILE A 452 -6.33 8.77 22.03
C ILE A 452 -6.57 7.95 23.31
N GLU A 453 -5.68 8.07 24.31
CA GLU A 453 -5.91 7.50 25.64
C GLU A 453 -7.14 8.10 26.35
N GLN A 454 -7.47 9.37 26.10
CA GLN A 454 -8.69 9.97 26.62
C GLN A 454 -9.93 9.39 25.95
N TYR A 455 -9.93 9.19 24.63
CA TYR A 455 -11.02 8.48 23.92
C TYR A 455 -11.21 7.06 24.44
N ALA A 456 -10.11 6.36 24.69
CA ALA A 456 -10.09 5.07 25.35
C ALA A 456 -10.76 5.11 26.74
N LYS A 457 -10.36 6.04 27.61
CA LYS A 457 -10.97 6.22 28.94
C LYS A 457 -12.47 6.53 28.85
N GLN A 458 -12.87 7.42 27.94
CA GLN A 458 -14.28 7.77 27.74
C GLN A 458 -15.11 6.57 27.26
N THR A 459 -14.55 5.72 26.41
CA THR A 459 -15.19 4.47 25.96
C THR A 459 -15.48 3.54 27.15
N VAL A 460 -14.46 3.32 28.00
CA VAL A 460 -14.59 2.48 29.19
C VAL A 460 -15.59 3.07 30.20
N LEU A 461 -15.58 4.39 30.41
CA LEU A 461 -16.52 5.06 31.31
C LEU A 461 -17.98 4.95 30.81
N SER A 462 -18.20 4.92 29.49
CA SER A 462 -19.55 4.74 28.93
C SER A 462 -20.09 3.30 29.00
N LEU A 463 -19.27 2.29 29.34
CA LEU A 463 -19.75 0.90 29.49
C LEU A 463 -20.87 0.78 30.55
N GLY A 464 -20.86 1.64 31.58
CA GLY A 464 -21.92 1.66 32.58
C GLY A 464 -23.31 1.97 32.02
N ASP A 465 -23.39 2.66 30.88
CA ASP A 465 -24.66 2.94 30.21
C ASP A 465 -25.12 1.79 29.31
N GLU A 466 -24.20 0.98 28.78
CA GLU A 466 -24.51 -0.31 28.12
C GLU A 466 -25.08 -1.30 29.14
N ALA A 467 -24.48 -1.38 30.33
CA ALA A 467 -24.91 -2.27 31.41
C ALA A 467 -26.39 -2.06 31.80
N LYS A 468 -26.85 -0.80 31.81
CA LYS A 468 -28.23 -0.44 32.16
C LYS A 468 -29.27 -0.91 31.14
N LYS A 469 -28.85 -1.19 29.90
CA LYS A 469 -29.73 -1.66 28.82
C LYS A 469 -29.90 -3.19 28.80
N ILE A 470 -29.23 -3.90 29.73
CA ILE A 470 -29.33 -5.35 29.85
C ILE A 470 -30.49 -5.69 30.79
N ASP A 471 -31.53 -6.31 30.24
CA ASP A 471 -32.74 -6.69 30.98
C ASP A 471 -32.51 -7.88 31.92
N ASP A 472 -31.63 -8.81 31.54
CA ASP A 472 -31.30 -9.99 32.35
C ASP A 472 -30.31 -9.66 33.48
N ASP A 473 -30.71 -9.93 34.72
CA ASP A 473 -29.94 -9.58 35.92
C ASP A 473 -28.59 -10.30 36.00
N ALA A 474 -28.51 -11.56 35.55
CA ALA A 474 -27.29 -12.35 35.58
C ALA A 474 -26.26 -11.82 34.56
N GLN A 475 -26.69 -11.58 33.32
CA GLN A 475 -25.87 -10.95 32.28
C GLN A 475 -25.46 -9.53 32.65
N ARG A 476 -26.33 -8.77 33.32
CA ARG A 476 -26.01 -7.42 33.79
C ARG A 476 -24.93 -7.44 34.87
N ALA A 477 -24.99 -8.40 35.81
CA ALA A 477 -23.96 -8.56 36.84
C ALA A 477 -22.59 -8.95 36.24
N GLU A 478 -22.57 -9.88 35.27
CA GLU A 478 -21.36 -10.25 34.52
C GLU A 478 -20.76 -9.03 33.78
N PHE A 479 -21.62 -8.24 33.13
CA PHE A 479 -21.18 -7.03 32.42
C PHE A 479 -20.61 -5.97 33.36
N TYR A 480 -21.14 -5.81 34.58
CA TYR A 480 -20.56 -4.91 35.58
C TYR A 480 -19.16 -5.37 36.04
N GLN A 481 -18.92 -6.67 36.15
CA GLN A 481 -17.57 -7.19 36.42
C GLN A 481 -16.61 -6.85 35.28
N PHE A 482 -17.07 -6.97 34.03
CA PHE A 482 -16.32 -6.53 32.86
C PHE A 482 -16.04 -5.01 32.85
N CYS A 483 -17.01 -4.18 33.25
CA CYS A 483 -16.82 -2.74 33.39
C CYS A 483 -15.70 -2.42 34.37
N ALA A 484 -15.70 -3.05 35.55
CA ALA A 484 -14.67 -2.87 36.57
C ALA A 484 -13.29 -3.36 36.08
N ALA A 485 -13.25 -4.50 35.39
CA ALA A 485 -12.01 -5.01 34.78
C ALA A 485 -11.45 -4.04 33.73
N SER A 486 -12.30 -3.47 32.88
CA SER A 486 -11.93 -2.56 31.79
C SER A 486 -11.35 -1.21 32.28
N GLN A 487 -11.61 -0.81 33.52
CA GLN A 487 -11.08 0.42 34.11
C GLN A 487 -9.61 0.32 34.58
N LYS A 488 -8.99 -0.86 34.49
CA LYS A 488 -7.57 -1.03 34.82
C LYS A 488 -6.68 -0.34 33.77
N ALA A 489 -5.61 0.33 34.20
CA ALA A 489 -4.75 1.12 33.32
C ALA A 489 -4.22 0.34 32.11
N TYR A 490 -3.81 -0.92 32.29
CA TYR A 490 -3.28 -1.74 31.19
C TYR A 490 -4.35 -2.05 30.12
N MET A 491 -5.64 -2.14 30.48
CA MET A 491 -6.73 -2.39 29.52
C MET A 491 -6.91 -1.20 28.58
N VAL A 492 -6.77 0.01 29.11
CA VAL A 492 -6.80 1.26 28.32
C VAL A 492 -5.63 1.27 27.33
N THR A 493 -4.42 0.94 27.80
CA THR A 493 -3.23 0.87 26.95
C THR A 493 -3.33 -0.21 25.87
N ASN A 494 -3.77 -1.42 26.24
CA ASN A 494 -3.93 -2.53 25.31
C ASN A 494 -5.03 -2.26 24.28
N MET A 495 -6.13 -1.62 24.68
CA MET A 495 -7.18 -1.19 23.75
C MET A 495 -6.64 -0.22 22.68
N VAL A 496 -5.88 0.81 23.08
CA VAL A 496 -5.26 1.74 22.12
C VAL A 496 -4.29 0.99 21.20
N ARG A 497 -3.47 0.09 21.75
CA ARG A 497 -2.54 -0.73 20.97
C ARG A 497 -3.24 -1.62 19.95
N LEU A 498 -4.35 -2.26 20.32
CA LEU A 498 -5.15 -3.09 19.41
C LEU A 498 -5.81 -2.23 18.31
N ALA A 499 -6.27 -1.03 18.66
CA ALA A 499 -6.87 -0.11 17.71
C ALA A 499 -5.87 0.35 16.61
N GLN A 500 -4.56 0.41 16.90
CA GLN A 500 -3.53 0.79 15.92
C GLN A 500 -3.44 -0.17 14.72
N SER A 501 -3.81 -1.44 14.92
CA SER A 501 -3.80 -2.46 13.86
C SER A 501 -5.14 -2.62 13.15
N ASP A 502 -6.17 -1.85 13.53
CA ASP A 502 -7.50 -1.99 12.94
C ASP A 502 -7.56 -1.29 11.55
N PRO A 503 -8.01 -1.98 10.49
CA PRO A 503 -8.09 -1.41 9.14
C PRO A 503 -8.94 -0.14 9.01
N ARG A 504 -9.85 0.15 9.96
CA ARG A 504 -10.68 1.37 9.95
C ARG A 504 -9.88 2.66 10.13
N VAL A 505 -8.73 2.57 10.80
CA VAL A 505 -7.91 3.74 11.15
C VAL A 505 -6.50 3.64 10.58
N LEU A 506 -6.03 2.45 10.20
CA LEU A 506 -4.70 2.22 9.67
C LEU A 506 -4.56 2.78 8.25
N VAL A 507 -3.69 3.77 8.06
CA VAL A 507 -3.40 4.38 6.76
C VAL A 507 -1.89 4.37 6.50
N PRO A 508 -1.44 3.81 5.35
CA PRO A 508 -0.03 3.87 4.94
C PRO A 508 0.45 5.30 4.69
N ILE A 509 1.69 5.61 5.10
CA ILE A 509 2.25 6.96 4.97
C ILE A 509 2.34 7.47 3.52
N LYS A 510 2.41 6.55 2.56
CA LYS A 510 2.46 6.86 1.12
C LYS A 510 1.13 7.38 0.56
N GLU A 511 0.03 7.17 1.28
CA GLU A 511 -1.31 7.63 0.87
C GLU A 511 -1.58 9.07 1.31
N LEU A 512 -0.90 9.52 2.38
CA LEU A 512 -1.01 10.88 2.91
C LEU A 512 -0.43 11.89 1.94
N ASP A 513 -1.17 12.98 1.71
CA ASP A 513 -0.78 14.09 0.83
C ASP A 513 -0.27 13.62 -0.55
N SER A 514 -0.82 12.50 -1.04
CA SER A 514 -0.35 11.80 -2.24
C SER A 514 -0.63 12.56 -3.54
N ASP A 515 -1.71 13.34 -3.59
CA ASP A 515 -1.95 14.28 -4.69
C ASP A 515 -1.26 15.62 -4.44
N LEU A 516 -0.08 15.79 -5.04
CA LEU A 516 0.73 17.02 -4.94
C LEU A 516 -0.01 18.28 -5.41
N TYR A 517 -0.99 18.17 -6.30
CA TYR A 517 -1.74 19.34 -6.78
C TYR A 517 -2.84 19.78 -5.81
N LEU A 518 -3.16 18.99 -4.77
CA LEU A 518 -4.05 19.45 -3.70
C LEU A 518 -3.25 20.21 -2.64
N LEU A 519 -3.55 21.49 -2.48
CA LEU A 519 -2.97 22.33 -1.44
C LEU A 519 -4.00 22.51 -0.32
N GLY A 520 -3.76 21.87 0.82
CA GLY A 520 -4.61 21.96 2.01
C GLY A 520 -4.72 23.39 2.54
N CYS A 521 -5.95 23.84 2.83
CA CYS A 521 -6.29 25.18 3.31
C CYS A 521 -7.16 25.10 4.56
N ALA A 522 -7.43 26.22 5.23
CA ALA A 522 -8.27 26.22 6.44
C ALA A 522 -9.76 25.91 6.19
N ASN A 523 -10.19 25.87 4.92
CA ASN A 523 -11.58 25.64 4.50
C ASN A 523 -11.73 24.51 3.46
N GLY A 524 -10.73 23.64 3.30
CA GLY A 524 -10.73 22.55 2.33
C GLY A 524 -9.36 22.37 1.69
N ALA A 525 -9.32 22.10 0.39
CA ALA A 525 -8.09 22.05 -0.38
C ALA A 525 -8.28 22.72 -1.73
N VAL A 526 -7.31 23.48 -2.22
CA VAL A 526 -7.38 24.00 -3.58
C VAL A 526 -6.71 23.02 -4.54
N ASP A 527 -7.39 22.66 -5.63
CA ASP A 527 -6.77 21.92 -6.73
C ASP A 527 -5.98 22.90 -7.60
N LEU A 528 -4.65 22.82 -7.56
CA LEU A 528 -3.76 23.71 -8.30
C LEU A 528 -3.80 23.51 -9.82
N ARG A 529 -4.50 22.49 -10.34
CA ARG A 529 -4.74 22.31 -11.78
C ARG A 529 -5.80 23.28 -12.29
N THR A 530 -6.83 23.53 -11.49
CA THR A 530 -8.00 24.34 -11.89
C THR A 530 -8.11 25.66 -11.11
N GLY A 531 -7.56 25.71 -9.91
CA GLY A 531 -7.75 26.80 -8.94
C GLY A 531 -9.03 26.67 -8.11
N ASP A 532 -9.75 25.56 -8.21
CA ASP A 532 -11.03 25.38 -7.50
C ASP A 532 -10.83 24.89 -6.07
N LEU A 533 -11.69 25.35 -5.17
CA LEU A 533 -11.76 24.85 -3.81
C LEU A 533 -12.52 23.52 -3.77
N VAL A 534 -11.81 22.46 -3.41
CA VAL A 534 -12.36 21.16 -3.06
C VAL A 534 -12.84 21.20 -1.60
N PRO A 535 -14.10 20.84 -1.32
CA PRO A 535 -14.62 20.80 0.04
C PRO A 535 -13.84 19.85 0.95
N PRO A 536 -13.80 20.11 2.28
CA PRO A 536 -13.23 19.20 3.25
C PRO A 536 -13.72 17.77 3.11
N SER A 537 -12.78 16.83 3.03
CA SER A 537 -13.09 15.41 2.98
C SER A 537 -11.96 14.60 3.59
N GLN A 538 -12.31 13.71 4.52
CA GLN A 538 -11.39 12.76 5.15
C GLN A 538 -10.66 11.90 4.13
N ASP A 539 -11.35 11.56 3.03
CA ASP A 539 -10.85 10.72 1.94
C ASP A 539 -9.68 11.37 1.17
N LEU A 540 -9.45 12.69 1.31
CA LEU A 540 -8.33 13.38 0.65
C LEU A 540 -7.00 13.14 1.37
N LEU A 541 -7.02 12.62 2.62
CA LEU A 541 -5.84 12.30 3.43
C LEU A 541 -4.80 13.44 3.50
N ILE A 542 -5.28 14.68 3.51
CA ILE A 542 -4.45 15.88 3.63
C ILE A 542 -4.02 16.05 5.09
N THR A 543 -2.71 16.16 5.33
CA THR A 543 -2.15 16.34 6.68
C THR A 543 -1.44 17.68 6.88
N TYR A 544 -1.25 18.45 5.81
CA TYR A 544 -0.69 19.79 5.85
C TYR A 544 -1.75 20.84 5.52
N SER A 545 -1.69 22.00 6.19
CA SER A 545 -2.57 23.13 5.89
C SER A 545 -1.81 24.44 5.78
N THR A 546 -2.28 25.33 4.90
CA THR A 546 -1.83 26.72 4.88
C THR A 546 -2.27 27.50 6.12
N GLY A 547 -3.27 27.01 6.87
CA GLY A 547 -3.89 27.72 7.98
C GLY A 547 -4.67 28.97 7.55
N VAL A 548 -4.83 29.20 6.23
CA VAL A 548 -5.52 30.34 5.63
C VAL A 548 -6.70 29.82 4.82
N GLU A 549 -7.85 30.48 4.94
CA GLU A 549 -9.00 30.16 4.09
C GLU A 549 -8.72 30.57 2.65
N TYR A 550 -8.94 29.65 1.72
CA TYR A 550 -8.82 29.94 0.30
C TYR A 550 -10.11 30.55 -0.24
N ASN A 551 -9.98 31.74 -0.83
CA ASN A 551 -11.04 32.40 -1.58
C ASN A 551 -10.45 32.94 -2.89
N PRO A 552 -10.82 32.41 -4.06
CA PRO A 552 -10.25 32.83 -5.34
C PRO A 552 -10.54 34.30 -5.68
N LYS A 553 -11.53 34.92 -5.04
CA LYS A 553 -11.89 36.33 -5.23
C LYS A 553 -11.24 37.27 -4.20
N ALA A 554 -10.51 36.73 -3.22
CA ALA A 554 -9.81 37.56 -2.24
C ALA A 554 -8.74 38.43 -2.92
N LYS A 555 -8.63 39.68 -2.46
CA LYS A 555 -7.70 40.65 -3.02
C LYS A 555 -6.56 40.91 -2.03
N CYS A 556 -5.37 41.17 -2.56
CA CYS A 556 -4.19 41.57 -1.81
C CYS A 556 -3.53 42.83 -2.41
N PRO A 557 -4.25 43.96 -2.49
CA PRO A 557 -3.76 45.17 -3.15
C PRO A 557 -2.47 45.72 -2.51
N LEU A 558 -2.35 45.67 -1.18
CA LEU A 558 -1.14 46.13 -0.50
C LEU A 558 0.05 45.21 -0.80
N PHE A 559 -0.17 43.90 -0.80
CA PHE A 559 0.86 42.92 -1.13
C PHE A 559 1.34 43.07 -2.58
N LYS A 560 0.41 43.11 -3.55
CA LYS A 560 0.73 43.32 -4.98
C LYS A 560 1.53 44.62 -5.18
N LYS A 561 1.10 45.70 -4.53
CA LYS A 561 1.83 46.97 -4.54
C LYS A 561 3.23 46.82 -3.94
N THR A 562 3.38 46.12 -2.82
CA THR A 562 4.69 45.91 -2.20
C THR A 562 5.63 45.05 -3.05
N VAL A 563 5.13 44.04 -3.75
CA VAL A 563 5.91 43.26 -4.72
C VAL A 563 6.36 44.16 -5.88
N LEU A 564 5.42 44.91 -6.48
CA LEU A 564 5.70 45.82 -7.59
C LEU A 564 6.70 46.92 -7.19
N GLU A 565 6.53 47.52 -6.01
CA GLU A 565 7.45 48.51 -5.45
C GLU A 565 8.86 47.93 -5.26
N ALA A 566 8.99 46.69 -4.79
CA ALA A 566 10.28 46.04 -4.58
C ALA A 566 11.08 45.83 -5.88
N PHE A 567 10.38 45.71 -7.01
CA PHE A 567 10.97 45.59 -8.34
C PHE A 567 10.97 46.92 -9.13
N HIS A 568 10.99 48.08 -8.48
CA HIS A 568 10.98 49.40 -9.14
C HIS A 568 9.78 49.63 -10.09
N ASN A 569 8.63 49.06 -9.76
CA ASN A 569 7.43 49.06 -10.59
C ASN A 569 7.60 48.35 -11.95
N ASP A 570 8.54 47.42 -12.05
CA ASP A 570 8.69 46.53 -13.18
C ASP A 570 7.64 45.41 -13.13
N GLN A 571 6.65 45.50 -14.02
CA GLN A 571 5.57 44.54 -14.10
C GLN A 571 6.05 43.16 -14.60
N GLU A 572 7.02 43.11 -15.52
CA GLU A 572 7.56 41.84 -16.03
C GLU A 572 8.22 41.04 -14.91
N MET A 573 9.01 41.72 -14.07
CA MET A 573 9.62 41.12 -12.88
C MET A 573 8.59 40.70 -11.84
N ALA A 574 7.55 41.51 -11.60
CA ALA A 574 6.49 41.18 -10.65
C ALA A 574 5.68 39.94 -11.09
N ASP A 575 5.33 39.85 -12.37
CA ASP A 575 4.58 38.72 -12.95
C ASP A 575 5.45 37.45 -13.01
N PHE A 576 6.74 37.59 -13.33
CA PHE A 576 7.71 36.50 -13.19
C PHE A 576 7.81 36.01 -11.75
N PHE A 577 7.92 36.93 -10.78
CA PHE A 577 8.01 36.57 -9.37
C PHE A 577 6.73 35.86 -8.88
N GLN A 578 5.55 36.27 -9.36
CA GLN A 578 4.30 35.56 -9.10
C GLN A 578 4.34 34.12 -9.60
N ARG A 579 4.74 33.91 -10.86
CA ARG A 579 4.87 32.57 -11.45
C ARG A 579 5.93 31.73 -10.73
N LEU A 580 7.03 32.34 -10.28
CA LEU A 580 8.07 31.66 -9.52
C LEU A 580 7.58 31.19 -8.13
N MET A 581 6.83 32.03 -7.42
CA MET A 581 6.22 31.64 -6.13
C MET A 581 5.07 30.65 -6.33
N GLY A 582 4.32 30.77 -7.42
CA GLY A 582 3.31 29.80 -7.85
C GLY A 582 3.90 28.43 -8.18
N TYR A 583 5.03 28.40 -8.90
CA TYR A 583 5.80 27.18 -9.14
C TYR A 583 6.21 26.49 -7.84
N ALA A 584 6.68 27.26 -6.85
CA ALA A 584 7.10 26.71 -5.57
C ALA A 584 5.96 25.95 -4.86
N ILE A 585 4.72 26.41 -4.97
CA ILE A 585 3.57 25.78 -4.31
C ILE A 585 3.01 24.57 -5.05
N LEU A 586 3.52 24.17 -6.21
CA LEU A 586 3.04 22.98 -6.92
C LEU A 586 3.50 21.66 -6.29
N GLY A 587 4.52 21.69 -5.43
CA GLY A 587 5.02 20.47 -4.80
C GLY A 587 5.88 19.58 -5.71
N ASN A 588 6.11 19.99 -6.97
CA ASN A 588 6.87 19.23 -7.98
C ASN A 588 8.01 20.10 -8.55
N PRO A 589 9.24 20.01 -8.00
CA PRO A 589 10.35 20.91 -8.34
C PRO A 589 11.03 20.58 -9.69
N LYS A 590 10.25 20.49 -10.77
CA LYS A 590 10.73 20.07 -12.11
C LYS A 590 11.77 20.99 -12.75
N GLU A 591 11.84 22.26 -12.34
CA GLU A 591 12.82 23.22 -12.87
C GLU A 591 14.22 23.04 -12.22
N ASN A 592 14.32 22.24 -11.15
CA ASN A 592 15.55 21.99 -10.41
C ASN A 592 16.22 23.28 -9.88
N LEU A 593 15.45 24.21 -9.31
CA LEU A 593 15.94 25.55 -8.92
C LEU A 593 16.13 25.74 -7.42
N ILE A 594 17.15 26.53 -7.09
CA ILE A 594 17.27 27.31 -5.86
C ILE A 594 17.08 28.77 -6.24
N VAL A 595 16.12 29.44 -5.60
CA VAL A 595 15.87 30.86 -5.77
C VAL A 595 16.77 31.64 -4.84
N ILE A 596 17.53 32.59 -5.38
CA ILE A 596 18.42 33.48 -4.61
C ILE A 596 17.93 34.93 -4.81
N PRO A 597 17.01 35.41 -3.97
CA PRO A 597 16.69 36.82 -3.91
C PRO A 597 17.85 37.60 -3.26
N PHE A 598 18.41 38.58 -3.97
CA PHE A 598 19.57 39.34 -3.48
C PHE A 598 19.38 40.85 -3.55
N GLY A 599 20.04 41.60 -2.66
CA GLY A 599 19.95 43.06 -2.56
C GLY A 599 20.80 43.61 -1.40
N ASP A 600 20.99 44.93 -1.35
CA ASP A 600 21.90 45.63 -0.41
C ASP A 600 21.27 45.94 0.96
N GLY A 601 20.23 45.19 1.35
CA GLY A 601 19.46 45.40 2.57
C GLY A 601 18.38 46.47 2.43
N SER A 602 17.33 46.36 3.25
CA SER A 602 16.20 47.31 3.22
C SER A 602 15.49 47.40 1.86
N ASN A 603 15.39 46.27 1.14
CA ASN A 603 14.79 46.19 -0.21
C ASN A 603 13.38 45.57 -0.25
N GLY A 604 12.79 45.24 0.91
CA GLY A 604 11.46 44.62 0.99
C GLY A 604 11.43 43.10 0.76
N LYS A 605 12.57 42.48 0.42
CA LYS A 605 12.77 41.03 0.29
C LYS A 605 12.18 40.24 1.47
N SER A 606 12.61 40.55 2.69
CA SER A 606 12.11 39.87 3.89
C SER A 606 10.61 40.09 4.10
N THR A 607 10.10 41.31 3.86
CA THR A 607 8.66 41.62 3.97
C THR A 607 7.81 40.78 3.02
N VAL A 608 8.21 40.69 1.74
CA VAL A 608 7.50 39.89 0.73
C VAL A 608 7.58 38.41 1.06
N LEU A 609 8.79 37.87 1.26
CA LEU A 609 9.00 36.43 1.47
C LEU A 609 8.41 35.92 2.79
N THR A 610 8.48 36.69 3.88
CA THR A 610 7.82 36.33 5.14
C THR A 610 6.29 36.35 5.02
N THR A 611 5.72 37.21 4.17
CA THR A 611 4.28 37.21 3.91
C THR A 611 3.85 35.96 3.13
N VAL A 612 4.61 35.58 2.10
CA VAL A 612 4.42 34.31 1.37
C VAL A 612 4.57 33.11 2.32
N PHE A 613 5.62 33.09 3.15
CA PHE A 613 5.85 32.05 4.14
C PHE A 613 4.63 31.88 5.07
N LYS A 614 4.07 32.98 5.59
CA LYS A 614 2.88 32.96 6.45
C LYS A 614 1.62 32.49 5.72
N ALA A 615 1.46 32.82 4.44
CA ALA A 615 0.32 32.39 3.64
C ALA A 615 0.34 30.88 3.32
N LEU A 616 1.47 30.21 3.54
CA LEU A 616 1.65 28.80 3.22
C LEU A 616 1.62 27.85 4.43
N GLY A 617 1.57 28.38 5.66
CA GLY A 617 1.43 27.58 6.88
C GLY A 617 2.43 26.42 6.94
N ASP A 618 1.93 25.19 7.11
CA ASP A 618 2.76 23.98 7.27
C ASP A 618 3.58 23.63 6.01
N TYR A 619 3.17 24.12 4.83
CA TYR A 619 3.90 23.93 3.58
C TYR A 619 5.14 24.83 3.48
N ALA A 620 5.32 25.80 4.37
CA ALA A 620 6.51 26.63 4.44
C ALA A 620 7.38 26.26 5.66
N LYS A 621 8.65 25.89 5.40
CA LYS A 621 9.59 25.48 6.46
C LYS A 621 10.88 26.28 6.39
N MET A 622 11.49 26.51 7.55
CA MET A 622 12.76 27.22 7.65
C MET A 622 13.91 26.25 7.89
N THR A 623 15.06 26.52 7.30
CA THR A 623 16.29 25.77 7.57
C THR A 623 17.49 26.71 7.70
N PRO A 624 18.47 26.41 8.57
CA PRO A 624 19.71 27.17 8.68
C PRO A 624 20.52 27.15 7.38
N ALA A 625 21.32 28.20 7.17
CA ALA A 625 22.16 28.35 5.98
C ALA A 625 23.20 27.22 5.86
N GLU A 626 23.67 26.69 6.99
CA GLU A 626 24.66 25.62 7.09
C GLU A 626 24.18 24.30 6.48
N THR A 627 22.87 24.11 6.33
CA THR A 627 22.35 22.98 5.54
C THR A 627 22.88 23.05 4.12
N PHE A 628 22.87 24.23 3.49
CA PHE A 628 23.30 24.44 2.10
C PHE A 628 24.73 24.95 1.95
N LEU A 629 25.31 25.54 3.00
CA LEU A 629 26.57 26.25 2.96
C LEU A 629 27.62 25.70 3.93
N GLY A 630 28.90 25.94 3.64
CA GLY A 630 30.03 25.67 4.53
C GLY A 630 30.95 24.53 4.10
N GLU A 631 32.01 24.32 4.87
CA GLU A 631 33.08 23.36 4.59
C GLU A 631 32.71 21.95 5.08
N GLY A 632 32.67 20.95 4.18
CA GLY A 632 32.65 19.55 4.62
C GLY A 632 31.96 18.56 3.67
N LYS A 633 32.58 17.38 3.55
CA LYS A 633 31.94 16.18 3.00
C LYS A 633 30.83 15.76 3.96
N SER A 634 29.58 16.04 3.62
CA SER A 634 28.47 15.38 4.31
C SER A 634 28.61 13.87 4.10
N SER A 635 28.71 13.09 5.17
CA SER A 635 28.74 11.63 5.04
C SER A 635 27.41 11.17 4.42
N ALA A 636 27.49 10.49 3.28
CA ALA A 636 26.35 9.78 2.71
C ALA A 636 25.96 8.68 3.72
N GLY A 637 24.84 8.88 4.44
CA GLY A 637 24.35 7.97 5.49
C GLY A 637 24.35 8.52 6.92
N GLY A 638 24.80 9.75 7.17
CA GLY A 638 24.69 10.39 8.49
C GLY A 638 23.24 10.73 8.90
N ALA A 639 23.01 10.98 10.19
CA ALA A 639 21.73 11.53 10.64
C ALA A 639 21.50 12.90 10.00
N ARG A 640 20.36 13.07 9.33
CA ARG A 640 19.98 14.28 8.59
C ARG A 640 18.59 14.74 8.98
N GLU A 641 18.43 14.99 10.28
CA GLU A 641 17.22 15.58 10.86
C GLU A 641 16.86 16.91 10.19
N ASP A 642 17.88 17.67 9.80
CA ASP A 642 17.76 18.96 9.12
C ASP A 642 17.04 18.88 7.78
N LEU A 643 17.20 17.76 7.05
CA LEU A 643 16.47 17.46 5.82
C LEU A 643 15.14 16.76 6.09
N LEU A 644 15.11 15.82 7.03
CA LEU A 644 13.91 15.03 7.34
C LEU A 644 12.74 15.93 7.73
N ARG A 645 12.99 16.98 8.52
CA ARG A 645 11.96 17.96 8.90
C ARG A 645 11.38 18.73 7.71
N LEU A 646 12.06 18.79 6.57
CA LEU A 646 11.60 19.52 5.37
C LEU A 646 10.58 18.75 4.54
N ARG A 647 10.38 17.46 4.84
CA ARG A 647 9.35 16.64 4.18
C ARG A 647 7.99 17.31 4.18
N GLY A 648 7.29 17.25 3.05
CA GLY A 648 5.97 17.85 2.84
C GLY A 648 6.00 19.38 2.62
N ALA A 649 7.14 20.05 2.80
CA ALA A 649 7.26 21.45 2.46
C ALA A 649 7.15 21.66 0.95
N ARG A 650 6.60 22.80 0.56
CA ARG A 650 6.58 23.32 -0.81
C ARG A 650 7.51 24.53 -0.93
N PHE A 651 7.69 25.27 0.17
CA PHE A 651 8.57 26.43 0.25
C PHE A 651 9.58 26.28 1.38
N VAL A 652 10.86 26.22 1.06
CA VAL A 652 11.93 26.17 2.08
C VAL A 652 12.66 27.50 2.13
N TYR A 653 12.49 28.22 3.23
CA TYR A 653 13.19 29.47 3.50
C TYR A 653 14.53 29.18 4.18
N VAL A 654 15.63 29.57 3.56
CA VAL A 654 16.95 29.46 4.17
C VAL A 654 17.23 30.71 4.99
N GLY A 655 17.72 30.53 6.22
CA GLY A 655 18.23 31.62 7.04
C GLY A 655 19.30 32.43 6.31
N GLU A 656 19.46 33.69 6.69
CA GLU A 656 20.45 34.57 6.04
C GLU A 656 21.85 33.97 6.21
N PRO A 657 22.60 33.76 5.11
CA PRO A 657 23.91 33.15 5.18
C PRO A 657 24.96 34.16 5.67
N ASP A 658 25.93 33.67 6.45
CA ASP A 658 27.14 34.45 6.74
C ASP A 658 27.89 34.79 5.44
N GLU A 659 28.60 35.91 5.45
CA GLU A 659 29.54 36.27 4.39
C GLU A 659 30.55 35.16 4.08
N ASN A 660 30.93 35.05 2.80
CA ASN A 660 32.02 34.20 2.32
C ASN A 660 31.84 32.69 2.53
N LYS A 661 30.62 32.21 2.77
CA LYS A 661 30.34 30.76 2.85
C LYS A 661 30.19 30.14 1.47
N GLU A 662 30.68 28.90 1.34
CA GLU A 662 30.68 28.17 0.08
C GLU A 662 29.41 27.32 -0.10
N MET A 663 28.94 27.20 -1.35
CA MET A 663 27.80 26.36 -1.70
C MET A 663 28.15 24.87 -1.72
N LYS A 664 27.36 24.03 -1.05
CA LYS A 664 27.49 22.57 -1.11
C LYS A 664 26.87 22.01 -2.40
N GLU A 665 27.58 22.15 -3.52
CA GLU A 665 27.06 21.80 -4.87
C GLU A 665 26.46 20.39 -4.97
N GLY A 666 27.07 19.39 -4.32
CA GLY A 666 26.54 18.02 -4.32
C GLY A 666 25.16 17.92 -3.67
N LEU A 667 24.96 18.63 -2.55
CA LEU A 667 23.66 18.66 -1.87
C LEU A 667 22.64 19.49 -2.65
N VAL A 668 23.06 20.58 -3.30
CA VAL A 668 22.17 21.34 -4.20
C VAL A 668 21.66 20.46 -5.32
N LYS A 669 22.55 19.70 -5.96
CA LYS A 669 22.19 18.79 -7.06
C LYS A 669 21.20 17.71 -6.60
N SER A 670 21.41 17.12 -5.42
CA SER A 670 20.48 16.11 -4.89
C SER A 670 19.14 16.70 -4.45
N MET A 671 19.14 17.89 -3.82
CA MET A 671 17.93 18.53 -3.28
C MET A 671 17.06 19.17 -4.37
N THR A 672 17.66 19.57 -5.49
CA THR A 672 16.94 20.12 -6.64
C THR A 672 16.62 19.07 -7.70
N GLY A 673 17.35 17.95 -7.74
CA GLY A 673 17.34 16.98 -8.83
C GLY A 673 16.10 16.08 -8.91
N GLY A 674 15.17 16.18 -7.97
CA GLY A 674 13.98 15.32 -7.89
C GLY A 674 14.26 13.85 -7.54
N GLU A 675 15.52 13.49 -7.24
CA GLU A 675 15.89 12.16 -6.76
C GLU A 675 15.47 11.99 -5.29
N SER A 676 15.16 10.75 -4.91
CA SER A 676 14.86 10.41 -3.53
C SER A 676 16.05 10.69 -2.60
N ILE A 677 15.75 11.27 -1.45
CA ILE A 677 16.71 11.55 -0.39
C ILE A 677 16.48 10.58 0.74
N ILE A 678 17.56 9.92 1.17
CA ILE A 678 17.58 9.10 2.36
C ILE A 678 18.03 9.98 3.53
N ALA A 679 17.16 10.14 4.52
CA ALA A 679 17.47 10.82 5.77
C ALA A 679 17.08 9.96 6.97
N ARG A 680 17.77 10.15 8.09
CA ARG A 680 17.46 9.48 9.34
C ARG A 680 17.38 10.50 10.45
N GLY A 681 16.32 10.42 11.24
CA GLY A 681 16.15 11.29 12.39
C GLY A 681 17.10 10.97 13.53
N LEU A 682 17.28 11.92 14.45
CA LEU A 682 18.10 11.71 15.65
C LEU A 682 17.55 10.52 16.46
N TYR A 683 18.39 9.56 16.82
CA TYR A 683 18.03 8.33 17.56
C TYR A 683 17.09 7.34 16.84
N SER A 684 16.71 7.61 15.58
CA SER A 684 15.93 6.64 14.79
C SER A 684 16.81 5.46 14.37
N LYS A 685 16.26 4.24 14.44
CA LYS A 685 16.87 3.02 13.87
C LYS A 685 16.55 2.84 12.39
N VAL A 686 15.62 3.62 11.85
CA VAL A 686 15.09 3.49 10.49
C VAL A 686 15.36 4.77 9.71
N SER A 687 15.99 4.63 8.54
CA SER A 687 16.12 5.72 7.57
C SER A 687 14.84 5.81 6.74
N VAL A 688 14.40 7.03 6.45
CA VAL A 688 13.25 7.31 5.60
C VAL A 688 13.77 7.82 4.27
N GLU A 689 13.25 7.23 3.19
CA GLU A 689 13.45 7.70 1.83
C GLU A 689 12.25 8.57 1.42
N PHE A 690 12.51 9.75 0.86
CA PHE A 690 11.46 10.64 0.38
C PHE A 690 11.95 11.55 -0.75
N THR A 691 11.04 11.92 -1.65
CA THR A 691 11.33 12.84 -2.76
C THR A 691 11.12 14.30 -2.31
N PRO A 692 12.03 15.23 -2.67
CA PRO A 692 11.82 16.65 -2.44
C PRO A 692 10.56 17.20 -3.12
N THR A 693 9.68 17.81 -2.33
CA THR A 693 8.48 18.53 -2.82
C THR A 693 8.64 20.04 -2.79
N TRP A 694 9.78 20.55 -2.35
CA TRP A 694 9.98 21.97 -2.08
C TRP A 694 10.81 22.68 -3.15
N THR A 695 10.61 23.99 -3.26
CA THR A 695 11.57 24.93 -3.84
C THR A 695 12.31 25.66 -2.72
N VAL A 696 13.64 25.73 -2.83
CA VAL A 696 14.48 26.43 -1.85
C VAL A 696 14.56 27.91 -2.22
N VAL A 697 14.34 28.78 -1.24
CA VAL A 697 14.51 30.23 -1.34
C VAL A 697 15.56 30.68 -0.33
N MET A 698 16.70 31.14 -0.84
CA MET A 698 17.85 31.60 -0.07
C MET A 698 18.01 33.11 -0.26
N PRO A 699 17.27 33.94 0.48
CA PRO A 699 17.49 35.37 0.45
C PRO A 699 18.85 35.69 1.06
N THR A 700 19.62 36.54 0.38
CA THR A 700 20.94 36.92 0.87
C THR A 700 21.26 38.38 0.57
N ASN A 701 22.12 38.97 1.38
CA ASN A 701 22.79 40.23 1.07
C ASN A 701 24.18 39.99 0.45
N HIS A 702 24.79 38.81 0.74
CA HIS A 702 26.10 38.40 0.24
C HIS A 702 25.98 37.08 -0.52
N LYS A 703 26.30 37.12 -1.82
CA LYS A 703 26.17 35.94 -2.68
C LYS A 703 27.14 34.84 -2.18
N PRO A 704 26.72 33.57 -2.05
CA PRO A 704 27.62 32.48 -1.65
C PRO A 704 28.79 32.29 -2.61
N ILE A 705 29.82 31.54 -2.20
CA ILE A 705 30.94 31.23 -3.09
C ILE A 705 30.66 29.93 -3.84
N ILE A 706 30.80 29.94 -5.17
CA ILE A 706 30.62 28.77 -6.03
C ILE A 706 31.98 28.34 -6.58
N LYS A 707 32.44 27.14 -6.16
CA LYS A 707 33.76 26.64 -6.52
C LYS A 707 33.84 26.08 -7.94
N GLY A 708 32.77 25.45 -8.44
CA GLY A 708 32.74 24.74 -9.71
C GLY A 708 32.42 25.64 -10.90
N GLY A 709 33.19 25.49 -11.98
CA GLY A 709 32.84 26.02 -13.31
C GLY A 709 31.81 25.17 -14.07
N ASP A 710 31.30 24.09 -13.45
CA ASP A 710 30.35 23.18 -14.07
C ASP A 710 29.02 23.89 -14.37
N HIS A 711 28.57 23.85 -15.62
CA HIS A 711 27.24 24.34 -16.05
C HIS A 711 26.08 23.82 -15.18
N GLY A 712 26.27 22.68 -14.52
CA GLY A 712 25.26 22.01 -13.71
C GLY A 712 24.82 22.77 -12.46
N ILE A 713 25.67 23.57 -11.80
CA ILE A 713 25.23 24.36 -10.63
C ILE A 713 24.53 25.63 -11.08
N TRP A 714 25.10 26.35 -12.05
CA TRP A 714 24.58 27.64 -12.54
C TRP A 714 23.15 27.55 -13.07
N ARG A 715 22.81 26.49 -13.82
CA ARG A 715 21.44 26.27 -14.30
C ARG A 715 20.39 26.08 -13.19
N ARG A 716 20.83 25.77 -11.97
CA ARG A 716 19.98 25.57 -10.79
C ARG A 716 19.83 26.84 -9.95
N LEU A 717 20.53 27.91 -10.27
CA LEU A 717 20.48 29.16 -9.52
C LEU A 717 19.57 30.15 -10.25
N MET A 718 18.45 30.47 -9.61
CA MET A 718 17.53 31.50 -10.07
C MET A 718 17.79 32.79 -9.31
N MET A 719 18.57 33.69 -9.91
CA MET A 719 18.94 34.97 -9.32
C MET A 719 17.80 35.98 -9.45
N VAL A 720 17.29 36.49 -8.33
CA VAL A 720 16.16 37.46 -8.32
C VAL A 720 16.63 38.79 -7.71
N PRO A 721 16.87 39.83 -8.54
CA PRO A 721 17.40 41.11 -8.07
C PRO A 721 16.33 41.93 -7.33
N PHE A 722 16.51 42.16 -6.03
CA PHE A 722 15.79 43.13 -5.21
C PHE A 722 16.67 44.36 -4.99
N THR A 723 16.87 45.17 -6.04
CA THR A 723 17.86 46.26 -6.06
C THR A 723 17.37 47.57 -5.43
N ARG A 724 16.08 47.70 -5.14
CA ARG A 724 15.53 48.96 -4.61
C ARG A 724 15.89 49.12 -3.14
N ASN A 725 16.57 50.19 -2.74
CA ASN A 725 16.88 50.44 -1.34
C ASN A 725 15.94 51.51 -0.75
N TYR A 726 15.06 51.12 0.18
CA TYR A 726 14.05 52.03 0.75
C TYR A 726 14.61 53.08 1.72
N ASP A 727 15.84 52.92 2.21
CA ASP A 727 16.48 53.93 3.06
C ASP A 727 17.14 55.03 2.21
N LYS A 728 17.55 54.70 0.97
CA LYS A 728 18.14 55.64 0.00
C LYS A 728 17.10 56.28 -0.92
N ASP A 729 16.01 55.58 -1.20
CA ASP A 729 14.97 56.04 -2.12
C ASP A 729 13.94 56.95 -1.42
N THR A 730 14.11 58.26 -1.57
CA THR A 730 13.22 59.28 -1.00
C THR A 730 11.84 59.34 -1.68
N THR A 731 11.65 58.66 -2.81
CA THR A 731 10.36 58.64 -3.53
C THR A 731 9.32 57.75 -2.84
N VAL A 732 9.73 56.85 -1.96
CA VAL A 732 8.83 55.95 -1.23
C VAL A 732 9.02 56.07 0.27
N LYS A 733 7.93 56.38 0.97
CA LYS A 733 7.91 56.45 2.43
C LYS A 733 7.85 55.03 3.01
N LYS A 734 8.89 54.64 3.75
CA LYS A 734 8.92 53.38 4.51
C LYS A 734 7.76 53.35 5.50
N ASP A 735 6.98 52.28 5.47
CA ASP A 735 5.89 52.04 6.42
C ASP A 735 6.34 50.98 7.44
N PRO A 736 6.64 51.37 8.70
CA PRO A 736 7.10 50.43 9.74
C PRO A 736 6.07 49.34 10.06
N SER A 737 4.79 49.61 9.82
CA SER A 737 3.68 48.70 10.09
C SER A 737 3.33 47.80 8.89
N ARG A 738 4.08 47.89 7.77
CA ARG A 738 3.77 47.19 6.52
C ARG A 738 3.62 45.68 6.74
N SER A 739 4.56 45.07 7.45
CA SER A 739 4.54 43.61 7.74
C SER A 739 3.32 43.19 8.57
N GLU A 740 2.79 44.07 9.41
CA GLU A 740 1.58 43.79 10.19
C GLU A 740 0.33 43.90 9.32
N LYS A 741 0.23 44.97 8.52
CA LYS A 741 -0.89 45.17 7.59
C LYS A 741 -1.03 44.03 6.58
N LEU A 742 0.09 43.49 6.10
CA LEU A 742 0.10 42.37 5.16
C LEU A 742 -0.47 41.07 5.73
N LYS A 743 -0.50 40.89 7.07
CA LYS A 743 -1.19 39.75 7.68
C LYS A 743 -2.70 39.79 7.43
N GLY A 744 -3.27 40.98 7.23
CA GLY A 744 -4.69 41.14 6.88
C GLY A 744 -5.04 40.72 5.45
N GLU A 745 -4.03 40.51 4.58
CA GLU A 745 -4.25 40.14 3.17
C GLU A 745 -3.91 38.69 2.85
N LEU A 746 -3.65 37.83 3.85
CA LEU A 746 -3.15 36.46 3.62
C LEU A 746 -4.05 35.62 2.70
N GLN A 747 -5.39 35.73 2.79
CA GLN A 747 -6.30 35.05 1.85
C GLN A 747 -6.06 35.48 0.40
N GLY A 748 -5.85 36.79 0.19
CA GLY A 748 -5.55 37.34 -1.13
C GLY A 748 -4.14 36.98 -1.60
N VAL A 749 -3.17 36.87 -0.69
CA VAL A 749 -1.82 36.38 -1.01
C VAL A 749 -1.87 34.91 -1.44
N LEU A 750 -2.65 34.08 -0.74
CA LEU A 750 -2.86 32.68 -1.14
C LEU A 750 -3.52 32.59 -2.51
N ALA A 751 -4.56 33.39 -2.78
CA ALA A 751 -5.18 33.49 -4.12
C ALA A 751 -4.18 33.92 -5.21
N TRP A 752 -3.30 34.87 -4.88
CA TRP A 752 -2.24 35.33 -5.78
C TRP A 752 -1.20 34.24 -6.08
N LEU A 753 -0.84 33.41 -5.08
CA LEU A 753 0.05 32.27 -5.26
C LEU A 753 -0.57 31.19 -6.16
N VAL A 754 -1.85 30.83 -5.92
CA VAL A 754 -2.58 29.87 -6.76
C VAL A 754 -2.67 30.37 -8.20
N GLN A 755 -2.99 31.64 -8.41
CA GLN A 755 -2.99 32.25 -9.74
C GLN A 755 -1.60 32.15 -10.40
N GLY A 756 -0.52 32.39 -9.66
CA GLY A 756 0.84 32.20 -10.16
C GLY A 756 1.14 30.75 -10.56
N ALA A 757 0.59 29.76 -9.84
CA ALA A 757 0.76 28.35 -10.16
C ALA A 757 0.02 27.99 -11.46
N LEU A 758 -1.18 28.54 -11.68
CA LEU A 758 -1.93 28.38 -12.93
C LEU A 758 -1.20 29.02 -14.12
N GLU A 759 -0.72 30.26 -13.95
CA GLU A 759 0.04 30.97 -14.99
C GLU A 759 1.35 30.26 -15.35
N TYR A 760 2.06 29.74 -14.36
CA TYR A 760 3.26 28.94 -14.60
C TYR A 760 2.95 27.65 -15.38
N GLN A 761 1.84 26.98 -15.09
CA GLN A 761 1.47 25.78 -15.85
C GLN A 761 1.16 26.08 -17.32
N GLN A 762 0.65 27.28 -17.61
CA GLN A 762 0.34 27.72 -18.98
C GLN A 762 1.55 28.25 -19.74
N HIS A 763 2.42 29.01 -19.08
CA HIS A 763 3.47 29.79 -19.75
C HIS A 763 4.90 29.41 -19.34
N GLY A 764 5.05 28.52 -18.37
CA GLY A 764 6.32 28.26 -17.69
C GLY A 764 6.81 29.48 -16.91
N LEU A 765 8.06 29.42 -16.45
CA LEU A 765 8.67 30.54 -15.72
C LEU A 765 8.87 31.77 -16.60
N ASN A 766 9.14 31.62 -17.91
CA ASN A 766 9.52 32.69 -18.84
C ASN A 766 10.48 33.71 -18.16
N GLU A 767 11.69 33.24 -17.87
CA GLU A 767 12.71 33.98 -17.11
C GLU A 767 13.07 35.33 -17.80
N PRO A 768 12.88 36.49 -17.12
CA PRO A 768 13.22 37.82 -17.65
C PRO A 768 14.71 38.00 -17.95
N LYS A 769 15.04 38.97 -18.80
CA LYS A 769 16.44 39.27 -19.15
C LYS A 769 17.27 39.63 -17.92
N LYS A 770 16.71 40.39 -16.98
CA LYS A 770 17.39 40.86 -15.76
C LYS A 770 17.87 39.73 -14.86
N THR A 771 17.12 38.64 -14.73
CA THR A 771 17.53 37.51 -13.89
C THR A 771 18.62 36.68 -14.56
N LYS A 772 18.57 36.55 -15.90
CA LYS A 772 19.64 35.92 -16.70
C LYS A 772 20.93 36.72 -16.61
N GLU A 773 20.85 38.03 -16.80
CA GLU A 773 21.98 38.95 -16.66
C GLU A 773 22.57 38.88 -15.24
N ALA A 774 21.74 38.92 -14.20
CA ALA A 774 22.20 38.77 -12.82
C ALA A 774 22.88 37.41 -12.54
N ARG A 775 22.44 36.34 -13.20
CA ARG A 775 23.09 35.03 -13.11
C ARG A 775 24.45 35.01 -13.80
N GLU A 776 24.56 35.57 -15.00
CA GLU A 776 25.84 35.63 -15.70
C GLU A 776 26.81 36.59 -15.01
N GLU A 777 26.37 37.75 -14.53
CA GLU A 777 27.18 38.68 -13.72
C GLU A 777 27.74 37.97 -12.47
N TYR A 778 26.89 37.27 -11.73
CA TYR A 778 27.34 36.50 -10.57
C TYR A 778 28.29 35.35 -10.94
N ARG A 779 28.15 34.79 -12.15
CA ARG A 779 29.07 33.77 -12.66
C ARG A 779 30.42 34.35 -13.01
N GLU A 780 30.45 35.55 -13.59
CA GLU A 780 31.67 36.30 -13.87
C GLU A 780 32.35 36.73 -12.56
N ASP A 781 31.61 37.25 -11.58
CA ASP A 781 32.11 37.63 -10.24
C ASP A 781 32.83 36.47 -9.53
N MET A 782 32.37 35.23 -9.73
CA MET A 782 32.91 34.03 -9.08
C MET A 782 34.05 33.37 -9.89
N ASP A 783 34.40 33.92 -11.06
CA ASP A 783 35.39 33.37 -11.97
C ASP A 783 36.80 33.89 -11.64
N LEU A 784 37.31 33.51 -10.47
CA LEU A 784 38.66 33.82 -9.98
C LEU A 784 39.76 33.56 -11.02
N LEU A 785 39.52 32.61 -11.93
CA LEU A 785 40.46 32.28 -13.01
C LEU A 785 40.48 33.38 -14.09
N SER A 786 39.33 33.96 -14.45
CA SER A 786 39.26 35.07 -15.40
C SER A 786 39.95 36.33 -14.88
N ASP A 787 39.79 36.65 -13.60
CA ASP A 787 40.43 37.83 -13.00
C ASP A 787 41.95 37.68 -12.99
N TRP A 788 42.44 36.51 -12.57
CA TRP A 788 43.87 36.21 -12.65
C TRP A 788 44.40 36.22 -14.09
N ILE A 789 43.66 35.67 -15.06
CA ILE A 789 44.09 35.71 -16.47
C ILE A 789 44.16 37.16 -16.96
N ARG A 790 43.18 38.00 -16.62
CA ARG A 790 43.12 39.41 -17.04
C ARG A 790 44.24 40.24 -16.43
N GLU A 791 44.56 40.01 -15.16
CA GLU A 791 45.55 40.79 -14.41
C GLU A 791 46.98 40.30 -14.61
N CYS A 792 47.18 38.97 -14.68
CA CYS A 792 48.52 38.37 -14.65
C CYS A 792 48.94 37.72 -15.97
N CYS A 793 48.01 37.52 -16.91
CA CYS A 793 48.26 36.84 -18.17
C CYS A 793 47.90 37.71 -19.39
N GLU A 794 48.42 37.31 -20.55
CA GLU A 794 48.06 37.87 -21.85
C GLU A 794 47.64 36.72 -22.76
N GLU A 795 46.50 36.90 -23.44
CA GLU A 795 45.96 35.93 -24.39
C GLU A 795 46.44 36.22 -25.82
N GLY A 796 46.73 35.17 -26.58
CA GLY A 796 47.25 35.29 -27.95
C GLY A 796 47.87 33.98 -28.45
N ASP A 797 48.64 34.02 -29.55
CA ASP A 797 49.35 32.84 -30.06
C ASP A 797 50.63 32.56 -29.24
N PHE A 798 50.43 32.29 -27.95
CA PHE A 798 51.48 32.05 -26.97
C PHE A 798 51.43 30.62 -26.45
N ARG A 799 52.54 30.20 -25.83
CA ARG A 799 52.64 28.93 -25.11
C ARG A 799 53.28 29.16 -23.77
N GLU A 800 52.68 28.60 -22.72
CA GLU A 800 53.20 28.72 -21.37
C GLU A 800 53.20 27.37 -20.64
N THR A 801 54.22 27.18 -19.81
CA THR A 801 54.37 25.96 -19.02
C THR A 801 53.32 25.89 -17.91
N SER A 802 52.79 24.69 -17.65
CA SER A 802 51.86 24.51 -16.52
C SER A 802 52.47 24.90 -15.15
N GLN A 803 53.81 24.86 -15.04
CA GLN A 803 54.52 25.25 -13.83
C GLN A 803 54.53 26.78 -13.64
N ASN A 804 54.81 27.55 -14.68
CA ASN A 804 54.83 29.02 -14.57
C ASN A 804 53.42 29.58 -14.30
N LEU A 805 52.41 29.02 -14.96
CA LEU A 805 51.00 29.32 -14.69
C LEU A 805 50.61 29.03 -13.23
N TRP A 806 51.09 27.91 -12.68
CA TRP A 806 50.85 27.59 -11.28
C TRP A 806 51.51 28.59 -10.32
N LEU A 807 52.76 28.97 -10.56
CA LEU A 807 53.47 29.94 -9.71
C LEU A 807 52.78 31.30 -9.69
N SER A 808 52.42 31.82 -10.87
CA SER A 808 51.69 33.09 -10.98
C SER A 808 50.33 33.04 -10.29
N TRP A 809 49.55 31.97 -10.51
CA TRP A 809 48.27 31.78 -9.81
C TRP A 809 48.45 31.68 -8.29
N GLN A 810 49.41 30.89 -7.83
CA GLN A 810 49.63 30.66 -6.40
C GLN A 810 49.86 31.97 -5.68
N GLN A 811 50.71 32.84 -6.22
CA GLN A 811 51.00 34.13 -5.63
C GLN A 811 49.81 35.09 -5.68
N TYR A 812 49.14 35.21 -6.83
CA TYR A 812 47.93 36.01 -6.99
C TYR A 812 46.87 35.62 -5.94
N ALA A 813 46.64 34.31 -5.81
CA ALA A 813 45.64 33.76 -4.91
C ALA A 813 46.08 33.80 -3.43
N GLU A 814 47.37 33.70 -3.11
CA GLU A 814 47.86 33.89 -1.73
C GLU A 814 47.68 35.33 -1.26
N ALA A 815 47.99 36.32 -2.11
CA ALA A 815 47.83 37.74 -1.80
C ALA A 815 46.36 38.09 -1.48
N ARG A 816 45.41 37.46 -2.18
CA ARG A 816 43.96 37.66 -2.02
C ARG A 816 43.31 36.69 -1.00
N LYS A 817 44.08 35.80 -0.37
CA LYS A 817 43.58 34.71 0.51
C LYS A 817 42.59 33.76 -0.19
N GLU A 818 42.75 33.62 -1.49
CA GLU A 818 41.93 32.81 -2.41
C GLU A 818 42.58 31.47 -2.78
N LEU A 819 43.81 31.19 -2.33
CA LEU A 819 44.53 29.95 -2.68
C LEU A 819 43.72 28.68 -2.35
N ARG A 820 42.88 28.73 -1.30
CA ARG A 820 42.00 27.63 -0.91
C ARG A 820 41.01 27.20 -1.99
N TYR A 821 40.67 28.06 -2.96
CA TYR A 821 39.71 27.78 -4.03
C TYR A 821 40.32 26.97 -5.18
N ILE A 822 41.59 27.20 -5.51
CA ILE A 822 42.37 26.39 -6.46
C ILE A 822 43.70 26.03 -5.79
N PRO A 823 43.73 25.00 -4.93
CA PRO A 823 44.85 24.78 -4.01
C PRO A 823 46.02 23.99 -4.62
N THR A 824 45.91 23.53 -5.86
CA THR A 824 46.96 22.69 -6.48
C THR A 824 47.13 22.97 -7.98
N ALA A 825 48.36 22.78 -8.48
CA ALA A 825 48.68 22.87 -9.91
C ALA A 825 47.79 21.97 -10.79
N ARG A 826 47.41 20.79 -10.27
CA ARG A 826 46.50 19.86 -10.95
C ARG A 826 45.06 20.38 -11.01
N ALA A 827 44.61 21.13 -10.01
CA ALA A 827 43.30 21.77 -10.03
C ALA A 827 43.28 22.94 -11.02
N LEU A 828 44.31 23.79 -11.01
CA LEU A 828 44.47 24.89 -11.96
C LEU A 828 44.51 24.36 -13.40
N GLY A 829 45.34 23.36 -13.67
CA GLY A 829 45.46 22.77 -15.01
C GLY A 829 44.15 22.14 -15.52
N ARG A 830 43.31 21.57 -14.64
CA ARG A 830 41.98 21.08 -15.05
C ARG A 830 41.04 22.20 -15.45
N ARG A 831 41.09 23.35 -14.77
CA ARG A 831 40.26 24.52 -15.12
C ARG A 831 40.77 25.25 -16.36
N LEU A 832 42.08 25.35 -16.54
CA LEU A 832 42.65 25.93 -17.76
C LEU A 832 42.36 25.08 -19.00
N ALA A 833 42.28 23.76 -18.86
CA ALA A 833 41.96 22.86 -19.96
C ALA A 833 40.53 23.02 -20.53
N SER A 834 39.61 23.70 -19.82
CA SER A 834 38.30 24.03 -20.38
C SER A 834 38.31 25.28 -21.28
N ARG A 835 39.40 26.06 -21.28
CA ARG A 835 39.55 27.31 -22.06
C ARG A 835 40.71 27.27 -23.06
N TYR A 836 41.76 26.52 -22.74
CA TYR A 836 43.00 26.48 -23.50
C TYR A 836 43.42 25.05 -23.80
N SER A 837 44.08 24.86 -24.94
CA SER A 837 44.54 23.53 -25.36
C SER A 837 45.84 23.15 -24.66
N LEU A 838 45.89 21.93 -24.12
CA LEU A 838 47.08 21.37 -23.49
C LEU A 838 47.89 20.56 -24.52
N VAL A 839 49.12 20.99 -24.79
CA VAL A 839 50.03 20.34 -25.75
C VAL A 839 51.25 19.77 -25.02
N ARG A 840 51.76 18.63 -25.50
CA ARG A 840 53.00 18.03 -25.01
C ARG A 840 54.14 18.29 -25.99
N SER A 841 55.28 18.74 -25.49
CA SER A 841 56.52 18.77 -26.27
C SER A 841 57.13 17.37 -26.40
N THR A 842 58.02 17.21 -27.37
CA THR A 842 58.87 16.03 -27.58
C THR A 842 59.73 15.65 -26.36
N GLY A 843 59.98 16.58 -25.43
CA GLY A 843 60.67 16.33 -24.16
C GLY A 843 59.76 16.04 -22.95
N GLY A 844 58.47 15.75 -23.17
CA GLY A 844 57.52 15.38 -22.11
C GLY A 844 56.96 16.55 -21.28
N LYS A 845 57.45 17.79 -21.46
CA LYS A 845 56.90 18.99 -20.82
C LYS A 845 55.53 19.34 -21.39
N ARG A 846 54.61 19.76 -20.51
CA ARG A 846 53.23 20.15 -20.83
C ARG A 846 53.10 21.67 -20.89
N PHE A 847 52.44 22.16 -21.93
CA PHE A 847 52.21 23.58 -22.19
C PHE A 847 50.74 23.82 -22.45
N PHE A 848 50.22 24.94 -21.98
CA PHE A 848 48.96 25.49 -22.48
C PHE A 848 49.24 26.45 -23.63
N THR A 849 48.48 26.33 -24.71
CA THR A 849 48.51 27.26 -25.85
C THR A 849 47.37 28.27 -25.72
N GLY A 850 47.61 29.53 -26.07
CA GLY A 850 46.59 30.58 -26.06
C GLY A 850 46.82 31.66 -24.99
N LEU A 851 47.78 31.47 -24.08
CA LEU A 851 48.10 32.43 -23.02
C LEU A 851 49.57 32.37 -22.59
N ARG A 852 50.06 33.45 -22.00
CA ARG A 852 51.33 33.55 -21.25
C ARG A 852 51.20 34.39 -19.99
N VAL A 853 52.06 34.18 -19.01
CA VAL A 853 52.17 35.06 -17.83
C VAL A 853 52.93 36.34 -18.23
N VAL A 854 52.43 37.51 -17.84
CA VAL A 854 53.04 38.83 -18.12
C VAL A 854 53.55 39.51 -16.85
N VAL A 855 52.89 39.28 -15.72
CA VAL A 855 53.30 39.83 -14.42
C VAL A 855 54.28 38.85 -13.76
N ASP A 856 55.52 39.30 -13.56
CA ASP A 856 56.60 38.49 -13.01
C ASP A 856 56.26 38.04 -11.57
N PRO A 857 56.31 36.74 -11.26
CA PRO A 857 56.11 36.24 -9.90
C PRO A 857 57.07 36.82 -8.84
N LEU A 858 58.13 37.51 -9.25
CA LEU A 858 59.12 38.13 -8.36
C LEU A 858 58.95 39.65 -8.20
N SER A 859 57.95 40.25 -8.86
CA SER A 859 57.70 41.70 -8.77
C SER A 859 56.73 42.06 -7.63
N ALA A 860 57.01 43.15 -6.92
CA ALA A 860 56.34 43.58 -5.69
C ALA A 860 54.97 44.27 -5.91
N ASP A 861 54.38 44.18 -7.11
CA ASP A 861 53.28 45.06 -7.55
C ASP A 861 51.87 44.60 -7.13
N PHE A 862 51.71 43.48 -6.43
CA PHE A 862 50.39 42.98 -6.03
C PHE A 862 49.72 43.75 -4.86
N THR A 863 50.38 44.76 -4.28
CA THR A 863 49.88 45.48 -3.10
C THR A 863 49.29 46.87 -3.37
N GLU A 864 49.30 47.38 -4.60
CA GLU A 864 48.78 48.73 -4.90
C GLU A 864 47.78 48.74 -6.06
N THR A 865 46.54 48.36 -5.79
CA THR A 865 45.39 49.00 -6.47
C THR A 865 44.16 48.89 -5.59
N LYS A 866 43.67 50.07 -5.17
CA LYS A 866 42.50 50.26 -4.32
C LYS A 866 41.20 50.21 -5.11
#